data_AF-A0A2E9M1T6-F1
#
_entry.id   AF-A0A2E9M1T6-F1
#
_cell.length_a   1.000
_cell.length_b   1.000
_cell.length_c   1.000
_cell.angle_alpha   90.00
_cell.angle_beta   90.00
_cell.angle_gamma   90.00
#
_symmetry.space_group_name_H-M   'P 1'
#
loop_
_entity.id
_entity.type
_entity.pdbx_description
1 polymer ?
#
loop_
_entity_poly.entity_id
_entity_poly.type
_entity_poly.pdbx_seq_one_letter_code
_entity_poly.pdbx_strand_id
1 'polypeptide(L)'
;MPKDDQNSFDEETLSAMTVVELRELCKKHHLMVSGNKSVLIERILESKGVDEIEEEAEIEQVLLLEEDEDIVKENNIGDAVDKLIAKKTNTKTDTIQQTKPTLDLLDNEEENDILEAEIFVEENTQTKIHKTPEKDTKDDSASMVITLPSLRDINFNARAAGAIFAIIILLGATVFFVLNNDNTFSAKPLNYGDEMDFNVDEARISIIGDDMVQIFRDSSGGILDDACGELEINMAGEGTVSVSKDEKISTDSLGRSGFYTAEKRTEHDLVVDFEGKTWRDTDDCGNLGWSMANNILDMTSISWTELENKDLKRTNTEIVFTDIENEVTNLQIVTYGLEGLGDLDILIPILTFPLKPIELHSFFGDRSLSEGTTSKNDQDWNSDWEWTVGAEINSKNHGLVYPITIHHTQIGQCIGHANIQIEVKANNPWPVSQEVDILIDKDSSASDCNFLLSSVAETILPDGRFTIRLVMGETSTSLGSTPIDWGKEYLKPETGDDQPRTSDERKWADSMWDESNLRNFNLETAKECLKNSHSSSDAAIAIIDGGYLWQSYWEHPDDSSNPQWNISWVDPDDNSGWLTLSGNSTSDCKITSSDNNANGEIIWNRAAIPDTPTMDLLEQRILNSDRYPDLYPLISSNQNSWDSGIKIGYRLSVSDDNELLSSIPVNLGEGQVSLIGSKNWEEAGTNHSNYFLMNGETGEMLAWYHLEN
;
A
#
# COMPACT_ATOMS: atom_id res chain seq x y z
N MET A 1 -62.35 10.54 -13.65
CA MET A 1 -63.05 10.00 -12.46
C MET A 1 -63.03 8.49 -12.55
N PRO A 2 -62.27 7.75 -11.70
CA PRO A 2 -61.47 8.20 -10.54
C PRO A 2 -60.43 9.30 -10.90
N LYS A 3 -60.19 10.26 -10.00
CA LYS A 3 -59.16 10.32 -8.94
C LYS A 3 -57.74 10.31 -9.50
N ASP A 4 -57.12 11.47 -9.41
CA ASP A 4 -55.67 11.66 -9.37
C ASP A 4 -55.29 11.69 -7.89
N ASP A 5 -54.47 10.74 -7.43
CA ASP A 5 -54.02 10.71 -6.04
C ASP A 5 -52.77 11.61 -5.90
N GLN A 6 -52.97 12.86 -5.46
CA GLN A 6 -51.87 13.72 -5.00
C GLN A 6 -51.27 13.09 -3.75
N ASN A 7 -50.11 12.44 -3.89
CA ASN A 7 -49.43 11.76 -2.80
C ASN A 7 -48.70 12.77 -1.91
N SER A 8 -49.46 13.49 -1.08
CA SER A 8 -48.95 14.49 -0.14
C SER A 8 -48.20 13.81 1.01
N PHE A 9 -46.89 13.60 0.85
CA PHE A 9 -46.02 13.20 1.94
C PHE A 9 -46.12 14.20 3.09
N ASP A 10 -46.32 13.72 4.30
CA ASP A 10 -46.32 14.48 5.54
C ASP A 10 -45.12 14.07 6.41
N GLU A 11 -44.85 14.81 7.49
CA GLU A 11 -43.70 14.57 8.36
C GLU A 11 -43.71 13.16 8.98
N GLU A 12 -44.91 12.61 9.25
CA GLU A 12 -45.09 11.27 9.83
C GLU A 12 -44.81 10.15 8.81
N THR A 13 -45.25 10.29 7.55
CA THR A 13 -44.90 9.36 6.47
C THR A 13 -43.44 9.44 6.04
N LEU A 14 -42.86 10.64 5.94
CA LEU A 14 -41.42 10.81 5.66
C LEU A 14 -40.56 10.25 6.79
N SER A 15 -40.97 10.41 8.05
CA SER A 15 -40.30 9.80 9.21
C SER A 15 -40.38 8.26 9.22
N ALA A 16 -41.35 7.65 8.54
CA ALA A 16 -41.46 6.20 8.41
C ALA A 16 -40.56 5.61 7.29
N MET A 17 -40.12 6.41 6.32
CA MET A 17 -39.30 5.96 5.18
C MET A 17 -37.83 5.72 5.57
N THR A 18 -37.14 4.86 4.83
CA THR A 18 -35.68 4.65 4.96
C THR A 18 -34.88 5.84 4.39
N VAL A 19 -33.61 5.96 4.78
CA VAL A 19 -32.70 6.98 4.20
C VAL A 19 -32.54 6.79 2.69
N VAL A 20 -32.57 5.54 2.20
CA VAL A 20 -32.49 5.23 0.76
C VAL A 20 -33.70 5.79 0.02
N GLU A 21 -34.92 5.49 0.48
CA GLU A 21 -36.16 6.00 -0.14
C GLU A 21 -36.26 7.54 -0.08
N LEU A 22 -35.76 8.17 1.00
CA LEU A 22 -35.68 9.63 1.11
C LEU A 22 -34.64 10.22 0.15
N ARG A 23 -33.48 9.57 -0.04
CA ARG A 23 -32.48 9.98 -1.05
C ARG A 23 -33.01 9.81 -2.47
N GLU A 24 -33.77 8.75 -2.77
CA GLU A 24 -34.49 8.63 -4.06
C GLU A 24 -35.51 9.76 -4.25
N LEU A 25 -36.24 10.13 -3.19
CA LEU A 25 -37.18 11.26 -3.24
C LEU A 25 -36.43 12.58 -3.53
N CYS A 26 -35.29 12.82 -2.86
CA CYS A 26 -34.43 13.96 -3.16
C CYS A 26 -33.94 13.95 -4.62
N LYS A 27 -33.37 12.83 -5.13
CA LYS A 27 -32.96 12.73 -6.55
C LYS A 27 -34.11 13.06 -7.50
N LYS A 28 -35.31 12.50 -7.24
CA LYS A 28 -36.52 12.75 -8.03
C LYS A 28 -36.96 14.21 -8.03
N HIS A 29 -36.84 14.89 -6.90
CA HIS A 29 -37.14 16.32 -6.75
C HIS A 29 -35.95 17.26 -7.06
N HIS A 30 -34.83 16.72 -7.58
CA HIS A 30 -33.61 17.47 -7.91
C HIS A 30 -32.99 18.19 -6.69
N LEU A 31 -33.19 17.63 -5.50
CA LEU A 31 -32.65 18.11 -4.23
C LEU A 31 -31.34 17.37 -3.91
N MET A 32 -30.44 18.05 -3.19
CA MET A 32 -29.20 17.45 -2.68
C MET A 32 -29.50 16.22 -1.81
N VAL A 33 -28.69 15.17 -1.94
CA VAL A 33 -28.90 13.84 -1.29
C VAL A 33 -28.04 13.59 -0.06
N SER A 34 -27.14 14.53 0.27
CA SER A 34 -26.25 14.48 1.43
C SER A 34 -26.98 14.84 2.74
N GLY A 35 -26.42 14.40 3.85
CA GLY A 35 -26.95 14.65 5.20
C GLY A 35 -27.84 13.53 5.75
N ASN A 36 -28.21 13.72 7.01
CA ASN A 36 -28.87 12.71 7.84
C ASN A 36 -30.38 12.67 7.57
N LYS A 37 -31.07 11.64 8.10
CA LYS A 37 -32.51 11.44 7.86
C LYS A 37 -33.36 12.69 8.14
N SER A 38 -33.11 13.39 9.24
CA SER A 38 -33.77 14.66 9.57
C SER A 38 -33.57 15.73 8.49
N VAL A 39 -32.32 15.95 8.06
CA VAL A 39 -31.94 16.95 7.04
C VAL A 39 -32.61 16.65 5.68
N LEU A 40 -32.72 15.36 5.30
CA LEU A 40 -33.43 14.96 4.08
C LEU A 40 -34.93 15.24 4.20
N ILE A 41 -35.56 14.92 5.34
CA ILE A 41 -36.99 15.18 5.58
C ILE A 41 -37.28 16.68 5.56
N GLU A 42 -36.45 17.48 6.24
CA GLU A 42 -36.54 18.94 6.28
C GLU A 42 -36.43 19.53 4.86
N ARG A 43 -35.41 19.14 4.08
CA ARG A 43 -35.22 19.58 2.69
C ARG A 43 -36.39 19.21 1.75
N ILE A 44 -37.01 18.04 1.96
CA ILE A 44 -38.22 17.60 1.24
C ILE A 44 -39.49 18.38 1.64
N LEU A 45 -39.53 18.89 2.88
CA LEU A 45 -40.62 19.74 3.36
C LEU A 45 -40.44 21.21 2.91
N GLU A 46 -39.22 21.74 2.97
CA GLU A 46 -38.85 23.07 2.49
C GLU A 46 -39.07 23.24 0.99
N SER A 47 -38.81 22.21 0.18
CA SER A 47 -38.99 22.27 -1.29
C SER A 47 -40.44 22.48 -1.73
N LYS A 48 -41.43 22.36 -0.83
CA LYS A 48 -42.84 22.73 -1.09
C LYS A 48 -43.12 24.22 -0.91
N GLY A 49 -42.21 24.98 -0.31
CA GLY A 49 -42.42 26.39 0.06
C GLY A 49 -42.20 27.40 -1.07
N VAL A 50 -41.78 26.95 -2.26
CA VAL A 50 -41.24 27.81 -3.33
C VAL A 50 -42.11 27.84 -4.59
N ASP A 51 -43.06 26.91 -4.76
CA ASP A 51 -43.97 26.80 -5.93
C ASP A 51 -45.09 27.86 -5.95
N GLU A 52 -44.83 29.13 -5.59
CA GLU A 52 -45.77 30.24 -5.81
C GLU A 52 -45.10 31.62 -5.91
N ILE A 53 -44.43 31.92 -7.04
CA ILE A 53 -44.42 33.22 -7.76
C ILE A 53 -43.68 33.05 -9.11
N GLU A 54 -44.31 33.50 -10.18
CA GLU A 54 -43.77 33.48 -11.56
C GLU A 54 -43.53 34.92 -12.07
N GLU A 55 -42.84 35.03 -13.21
CA GLU A 55 -42.74 36.20 -14.10
C GLU A 55 -41.84 37.43 -13.76
N GLU A 56 -40.87 37.60 -14.67
CA GLU A 56 -40.45 38.83 -15.37
C GLU A 56 -39.34 39.79 -14.88
N ALA A 57 -38.50 40.09 -15.90
CA ALA A 57 -37.81 41.34 -16.22
C ALA A 57 -36.41 41.66 -15.65
N GLU A 58 -35.49 41.88 -16.59
CA GLU A 58 -34.27 42.67 -16.44
C GLU A 58 -34.60 44.10 -15.98
N ILE A 59 -33.75 44.72 -15.15
CA ILE A 59 -33.45 46.16 -15.23
C ILE A 59 -32.08 46.44 -14.59
N GLU A 60 -31.23 47.13 -15.34
CA GLU A 60 -29.97 47.71 -14.91
C GLU A 60 -30.22 48.94 -14.02
N GLN A 61 -29.68 48.97 -12.79
CA GLN A 61 -29.66 50.19 -11.97
C GLN A 61 -28.31 50.41 -11.27
N VAL A 62 -27.53 51.32 -11.86
CA VAL A 62 -26.46 52.06 -11.17
C VAL A 62 -27.09 53.07 -10.21
N LEU A 63 -26.57 53.18 -8.99
CA LEU A 63 -26.67 54.42 -8.22
C LEU A 63 -25.41 54.68 -7.39
N LEU A 64 -24.99 55.96 -7.36
CA LEU A 64 -23.78 56.48 -6.73
C LEU A 64 -24.13 57.27 -5.45
N LEU A 65 -23.18 57.32 -4.51
CA LEU A 65 -22.82 58.47 -3.66
C LEU A 65 -21.31 58.30 -3.32
N GLU A 66 -20.38 59.12 -3.83
CA GLU A 66 -19.93 60.45 -3.34
C GLU A 66 -19.00 60.32 -2.09
N GLU A 67 -17.67 60.45 -2.23
CA GLU A 67 -16.80 61.66 -2.15
C GLU A 67 -16.42 62.06 -0.68
N ASP A 68 -15.26 62.63 -0.29
CA ASP A 68 -13.97 63.06 -0.93
C ASP A 68 -12.78 62.07 -0.55
N GLU A 69 -11.45 62.31 -0.53
CA GLU A 69 -10.51 63.42 -0.89
C GLU A 69 -9.08 62.88 -1.26
N ASP A 70 -8.57 63.21 -2.46
CA ASP A 70 -7.17 63.51 -2.92
C ASP A 70 -5.83 62.71 -2.66
N ILE A 71 -5.08 62.58 -3.78
CA ILE A 71 -3.60 62.75 -3.99
C ILE A 71 -2.61 61.56 -4.29
N VAL A 72 -2.52 61.25 -5.60
CA VAL A 72 -1.33 61.09 -6.51
C VAL A 72 -0.05 60.32 -6.07
N LYS A 73 0.26 59.18 -6.74
CA LYS A 73 1.42 59.03 -7.68
C LYS A 73 1.46 57.72 -8.50
N GLU A 74 2.15 57.79 -9.66
CA GLU A 74 2.26 56.77 -10.71
C GLU A 74 3.28 55.64 -10.43
N ASN A 75 3.06 54.45 -11.01
CA ASN A 75 3.91 53.95 -12.12
C ASN A 75 3.32 52.71 -12.81
N ASN A 76 3.45 52.63 -14.15
CA ASN A 76 3.10 51.46 -14.95
C ASN A 76 4.30 50.52 -15.12
N ILE A 77 4.10 49.20 -15.02
CA ILE A 77 5.02 48.18 -15.55
C ILE A 77 4.21 47.19 -16.37
N GLY A 78 4.09 47.47 -17.68
CA GLY A 78 3.30 46.69 -18.65
C GLY A 78 3.90 46.74 -20.06
N ASP A 79 5.22 46.56 -20.19
CA ASP A 79 5.97 46.56 -21.46
C ASP A 79 7.22 45.65 -21.42
N ALA A 80 7.09 44.50 -20.73
CA ALA A 80 8.20 43.56 -20.50
C ALA A 80 8.07 42.21 -21.24
N VAL A 81 6.85 41.70 -21.45
CA VAL A 81 6.62 40.33 -21.94
C VAL A 81 6.84 40.19 -23.45
N ASP A 82 6.40 41.16 -24.26
CA ASP A 82 6.42 41.10 -25.73
C ASP A 82 7.84 41.15 -26.37
N LYS A 83 8.91 41.25 -25.58
CA LYS A 83 10.29 41.39 -26.09
C LYS A 83 11.13 40.10 -26.07
N LEU A 84 10.64 38.99 -25.51
CA LEU A 84 11.40 37.73 -25.43
C LEU A 84 11.03 36.68 -26.51
N ILE A 85 9.77 36.64 -26.96
CA ILE A 85 9.29 35.65 -27.95
C ILE A 85 9.90 35.86 -29.36
N ALA A 86 10.32 37.09 -29.68
CA ALA A 86 10.71 37.49 -31.04
C ALA A 86 12.14 37.09 -31.50
N LYS A 87 12.87 36.20 -30.79
CA LYS A 87 14.32 36.01 -31.04
C LYS A 87 14.91 34.58 -30.97
N LYS A 88 14.19 33.54 -31.40
CA LYS A 88 14.84 32.22 -31.65
C LYS A 88 14.27 31.36 -32.80
N THR A 89 13.88 31.98 -33.92
CA THR A 89 13.56 31.25 -35.17
C THR A 89 14.51 31.64 -36.31
N ASN A 90 15.00 30.62 -37.04
CA ASN A 90 16.08 30.67 -38.05
C ASN A 90 17.49 30.91 -37.45
N THR A 91 18.56 30.22 -37.86
CA THR A 91 18.85 29.54 -39.15
C THR A 91 19.59 28.20 -38.95
N LYS A 92 19.56 27.29 -39.95
CA LYS A 92 20.23 25.97 -39.93
C LYS A 92 21.72 26.00 -40.31
N THR A 93 22.41 24.89 -40.00
CA THR A 93 23.74 24.42 -40.52
C THR A 93 24.94 25.29 -40.13
N ASP A 94 25.97 24.75 -39.48
CA ASP A 94 26.94 23.84 -40.12
C ASP A 94 27.55 22.75 -39.18
N THR A 95 28.52 21.98 -39.70
CA THR A 95 29.08 20.74 -39.08
C THR A 95 30.43 20.98 -38.37
N ILE A 96 30.80 20.21 -37.30
CA ILE A 96 32.11 19.51 -37.10
C ILE A 96 32.42 19.06 -35.63
N GLN A 97 32.71 17.75 -35.50
CA GLN A 97 33.61 16.99 -34.58
C GLN A 97 33.45 16.98 -33.03
N GLN A 98 33.85 15.81 -32.50
CA GLN A 98 34.04 15.48 -31.08
C GLN A 98 35.38 16.03 -30.54
N THR A 99 35.47 16.29 -29.23
CA THR A 99 36.74 16.20 -28.49
C THR A 99 36.53 15.60 -27.11
N LYS A 100 37.19 14.47 -26.82
CA LYS A 100 37.25 13.86 -25.48
C LYS A 100 38.50 14.38 -24.76
N PRO A 101 38.41 14.94 -23.53
CA PRO A 101 39.57 15.23 -22.71
C PRO A 101 40.07 13.95 -22.01
N THR A 102 41.39 13.77 -21.99
CA THR A 102 42.11 12.75 -21.21
C THR A 102 43.06 13.46 -20.26
N LEU A 103 43.26 12.93 -19.04
CA LEU A 103 44.48 13.20 -18.30
C LEU A 103 44.93 12.00 -17.45
N ASP A 104 46.10 11.50 -17.83
CA ASP A 104 47.07 10.68 -17.08
C ASP A 104 47.43 11.32 -15.71
N LEU A 105 48.04 10.67 -14.72
CA LEU A 105 48.48 9.29 -14.43
C LEU A 105 48.90 9.27 -12.94
N LEU A 106 49.00 8.10 -12.29
CA LEU A 106 50.04 7.82 -11.29
C LEU A 106 50.06 6.32 -10.90
N ASP A 107 50.97 5.55 -11.48
CA ASP A 107 51.24 4.17 -11.09
C ASP A 107 52.16 4.08 -9.87
N ASN A 108 52.05 2.99 -9.09
CA ASN A 108 53.19 2.34 -8.43
C ASN A 108 52.90 0.83 -8.29
N GLU A 109 53.74 -0.01 -8.89
CA GLU A 109 53.77 -1.46 -8.68
C GLU A 109 54.74 -1.81 -7.53
N GLU A 110 54.50 -2.91 -6.80
CA GLU A 110 55.52 -3.93 -6.53
C GLU A 110 54.87 -5.25 -6.06
N GLU A 111 55.65 -6.34 -6.01
CA GLU A 111 55.15 -7.72 -6.16
C GLU A 111 55.03 -8.56 -4.87
N ASN A 112 54.33 -9.69 -4.98
CA ASN A 112 54.39 -10.90 -4.12
C ASN A 112 53.80 -10.75 -2.69
N ASP A 113 53.22 -11.80 -2.08
CA ASP A 113 53.59 -13.21 -2.14
C ASP A 113 52.40 -14.20 -2.11
N ILE A 114 52.65 -15.46 -2.48
CA ILE A 114 51.66 -16.54 -2.48
C ILE A 114 51.67 -17.28 -1.14
N LEU A 115 50.51 -17.43 -0.49
CA LEU A 115 50.34 -18.33 0.66
C LEU A 115 49.09 -19.20 0.50
N GLU A 116 49.33 -20.49 0.30
CA GLU A 116 48.31 -21.55 0.38
C GLU A 116 47.91 -21.74 1.86
N ALA A 117 46.60 -21.83 2.14
CA ALA A 117 46.08 -22.18 3.47
C ALA A 117 45.49 -23.59 3.44
N GLU A 118 46.06 -24.51 4.23
CA GLU A 118 45.71 -25.93 4.18
C GLU A 118 44.32 -26.23 4.79
N ILE A 119 43.55 -27.06 4.08
CA ILE A 119 42.23 -27.53 4.53
C ILE A 119 42.42 -28.56 5.66
N PHE A 120 41.93 -28.24 6.85
CA PHE A 120 41.82 -29.23 7.94
C PHE A 120 40.49 -29.98 7.84
N VAL A 121 40.58 -31.24 7.41
CA VAL A 121 39.47 -32.22 7.47
C VAL A 121 39.56 -32.97 8.80
N GLU A 122 38.48 -32.98 9.58
CA GLU A 122 38.29 -33.93 10.69
C GLU A 122 37.17 -34.92 10.33
N GLU A 123 37.53 -36.19 10.11
CA GLU A 123 36.55 -37.26 9.94
C GLU A 123 35.88 -37.60 11.28
N ASN A 124 34.55 -37.69 11.31
CA ASN A 124 33.90 -38.52 12.34
C ASN A 124 32.65 -39.28 11.87
N THR A 125 32.90 -40.49 11.38
CA THR A 125 32.07 -41.70 11.55
C THR A 125 30.57 -41.62 11.22
N GLN A 126 30.21 -42.12 10.02
CA GLN A 126 28.84 -42.46 9.64
C GLN A 126 28.14 -43.39 10.66
N THR A 127 26.94 -43.03 11.10
CA THR A 127 26.02 -43.97 11.78
C THR A 127 24.76 -44.16 10.94
N LYS A 128 24.71 -45.26 10.16
CA LYS A 128 23.51 -45.61 9.37
C LYS A 128 22.37 -46.06 10.28
N ILE A 129 21.28 -45.29 10.33
CA ILE A 129 19.97 -45.77 10.76
C ILE A 129 19.05 -45.81 9.54
N HIS A 130 18.59 -47.01 9.20
CA HIS A 130 17.72 -47.24 8.05
C HIS A 130 16.26 -47.29 8.51
N LYS A 131 15.44 -46.34 8.05
CA LYS A 131 13.98 -46.44 8.09
C LYS A 131 13.42 -46.16 6.69
N THR A 132 12.58 -47.06 6.22
CA THR A 132 11.79 -46.95 4.99
C THR A 132 10.52 -46.15 5.31
N PRO A 133 10.01 -45.28 4.42
CA PRO A 133 8.98 -44.30 4.78
C PRO A 133 7.60 -44.92 5.02
N GLU A 134 6.86 -44.27 5.92
CA GLU A 134 5.39 -44.31 5.93
C GLU A 134 4.87 -43.12 5.12
N LYS A 135 3.64 -43.20 4.60
CA LYS A 135 3.19 -42.37 3.48
C LYS A 135 1.82 -41.74 3.75
N ASP A 136 1.83 -40.46 4.07
CA ASP A 136 0.69 -39.56 3.87
C ASP A 136 1.09 -38.43 2.90
N THR A 137 0.11 -37.71 2.38
CA THR A 137 0.26 -36.83 1.20
C THR A 137 -0.70 -35.65 1.24
N LYS A 138 -0.21 -34.48 0.81
CA LYS A 138 -0.88 -33.16 0.80
C LYS A 138 -0.94 -32.49 2.19
N ASP A 139 -0.80 -31.16 2.31
CA ASP A 139 -0.82 -30.12 1.27
C ASP A 139 0.54 -29.49 0.93
N ASP A 140 0.65 -28.98 -0.31
CA ASP A 140 1.77 -28.19 -0.84
C ASP A 140 1.21 -26.82 -1.29
N SER A 141 1.05 -25.86 -0.37
CA SER A 141 0.48 -24.54 -0.69
C SER A 141 0.90 -23.42 0.28
N ALA A 142 2.13 -22.96 0.16
CA ALA A 142 2.58 -21.63 0.61
C ALA A 142 3.82 -21.24 -0.23
N SER A 143 3.71 -20.19 -1.03
CA SER A 143 4.82 -19.63 -1.82
C SER A 143 4.43 -18.22 -2.28
N MET A 144 4.55 -17.24 -1.38
CA MET A 144 4.24 -15.85 -1.72
C MET A 144 5.43 -15.19 -2.42
N VAL A 145 5.51 -15.50 -3.73
CA VAL A 145 6.05 -14.61 -4.76
C VAL A 145 5.34 -13.25 -4.67
N ILE A 146 5.85 -12.19 -5.33
CA ILE A 146 5.06 -10.96 -5.54
C ILE A 146 3.85 -11.29 -6.44
N THR A 147 2.79 -11.80 -5.81
CA THR A 147 1.52 -12.14 -6.44
C THR A 147 0.69 -10.89 -6.59
N LEU A 148 0.38 -10.51 -7.83
CA LEU A 148 -0.72 -9.60 -8.12
C LEU A 148 -1.99 -10.15 -7.45
N PRO A 149 -2.72 -9.35 -6.65
CA PRO A 149 -3.66 -9.87 -5.66
C PRO A 149 -4.83 -10.62 -6.32
N SER A 150 -4.94 -11.91 -6.02
CA SER A 150 -6.08 -12.75 -6.41
C SER A 150 -7.02 -12.96 -5.23
N LEU A 151 -8.31 -12.75 -5.44
CA LEU A 151 -9.35 -12.89 -4.41
C LEU A 151 -10.29 -14.04 -4.74
N ARG A 152 -10.13 -15.20 -4.06
CA ARG A 152 -11.20 -16.10 -3.55
C ARG A 152 -10.70 -17.48 -3.21
N ASP A 153 -11.27 -18.05 -2.14
CA ASP A 153 -11.09 -19.46 -1.81
C ASP A 153 -12.34 -20.34 -2.04
N ILE A 154 -12.09 -21.39 -2.82
CA ILE A 154 -12.61 -22.77 -2.79
C ILE A 154 -13.90 -23.08 -1.99
N ASN A 155 -14.90 -23.63 -2.70
CA ASN A 155 -15.36 -25.00 -2.41
C ASN A 155 -16.13 -25.66 -3.56
N PHE A 156 -15.74 -26.87 -4.03
CA PHE A 156 -16.59 -27.70 -4.89
C PHE A 156 -16.42 -29.21 -4.71
N ASN A 157 -17.53 -29.94 -4.88
CA ASN A 157 -17.75 -31.29 -4.34
C ASN A 157 -17.20 -32.42 -5.23
N ALA A 158 -16.14 -33.09 -4.78
CA ALA A 158 -15.43 -34.14 -5.52
C ALA A 158 -16.15 -35.50 -5.56
N ARG A 159 -17.02 -35.75 -6.55
CA ARG A 159 -17.56 -37.12 -6.79
C ARG A 159 -17.93 -37.55 -8.22
N ALA A 160 -17.47 -36.84 -9.27
CA ALA A 160 -17.87 -37.13 -10.67
C ALA A 160 -16.73 -37.40 -11.68
N ALA A 161 -15.45 -37.18 -11.35
CA ALA A 161 -14.36 -37.11 -12.35
C ALA A 161 -13.93 -38.45 -12.98
N GLY A 162 -14.11 -39.59 -12.28
CA GLY A 162 -13.39 -40.84 -12.60
C GLY A 162 -13.76 -41.57 -13.91
N ALA A 163 -14.87 -41.23 -14.57
CA ALA A 163 -15.36 -41.95 -15.75
C ALA A 163 -14.99 -41.31 -17.10
N ILE A 164 -14.79 -40.00 -17.15
CA ILE A 164 -14.56 -39.25 -18.39
C ILE A 164 -13.11 -39.37 -18.85
N PHE A 165 -12.16 -39.30 -17.90
CA PHE A 165 -10.71 -39.39 -18.14
C PHE A 165 -10.30 -40.68 -18.90
N ALA A 166 -10.96 -41.80 -18.59
CA ALA A 166 -10.70 -43.10 -19.22
C ALA A 166 -11.13 -43.17 -20.70
N ILE A 167 -12.06 -42.33 -21.15
CA ILE A 167 -12.55 -42.31 -22.54
C ILE A 167 -11.61 -41.48 -23.43
N ILE A 168 -11.07 -40.38 -22.91
CA ILE A 168 -10.17 -39.47 -23.63
C ILE A 168 -8.85 -40.19 -23.97
N ILE A 169 -8.25 -40.89 -22.99
CA ILE A 169 -7.00 -41.65 -23.17
C ILE A 169 -7.13 -42.77 -24.21
N LEU A 170 -8.34 -43.34 -24.40
CA LEU A 170 -8.58 -44.41 -25.37
C LEU A 170 -8.76 -43.95 -26.84
N LEU A 171 -8.77 -42.64 -27.11
CA LEU A 171 -9.00 -42.09 -28.45
C LEU A 171 -7.86 -41.20 -28.98
N GLY A 172 -6.99 -40.66 -28.11
CA GLY A 172 -5.96 -39.67 -28.49
C GLY A 172 -4.65 -40.19 -29.10
N ALA A 173 -4.57 -41.45 -29.56
CA ALA A 173 -3.31 -42.14 -29.80
C ALA A 173 -2.99 -42.48 -31.28
N THR A 174 -3.08 -41.53 -32.22
CA THR A 174 -2.28 -41.50 -33.47
C THR A 174 -2.52 -40.20 -34.26
N VAL A 175 -1.51 -39.78 -35.05
CA VAL A 175 -1.50 -38.56 -35.91
C VAL A 175 -1.43 -37.26 -35.07
N PHE A 176 -0.60 -36.25 -35.37
CA PHE A 176 0.14 -35.87 -36.59
C PHE A 176 1.64 -35.65 -36.28
N PHE A 177 2.54 -35.78 -37.27
CA PHE A 177 3.97 -35.47 -37.12
C PHE A 177 4.46 -34.73 -38.37
N VAL A 178 4.37 -33.39 -38.37
CA VAL A 178 4.89 -32.53 -39.44
C VAL A 178 5.52 -31.28 -38.84
N LEU A 179 6.65 -30.92 -39.41
CA LEU A 179 7.52 -29.80 -39.08
C LEU A 179 6.77 -28.45 -39.11
N ASN A 180 6.59 -27.85 -37.95
CA ASN A 180 6.94 -26.44 -37.77
C ASN A 180 8.37 -26.38 -37.20
N ASN A 181 8.99 -25.20 -37.23
CA ASN A 181 10.04 -24.91 -36.26
C ASN A 181 9.30 -24.55 -34.95
N ASP A 182 9.25 -25.49 -34.02
CA ASP A 182 8.70 -25.25 -32.69
C ASP A 182 9.71 -24.40 -31.91
N ASN A 183 9.71 -23.08 -32.14
CA ASN A 183 10.44 -22.09 -31.36
C ASN A 183 9.78 -21.90 -29.98
N THR A 184 9.58 -23.00 -29.26
CA THR A 184 9.15 -23.01 -27.87
C THR A 184 10.29 -22.57 -26.97
N PHE A 185 10.06 -21.58 -26.11
CA PHE A 185 10.99 -21.18 -25.06
C PHE A 185 10.29 -21.22 -23.70
N SER A 186 11.03 -21.49 -22.64
CA SER A 186 10.58 -21.21 -21.27
C SER A 186 11.16 -19.88 -20.81
N ALA A 187 10.52 -19.23 -19.84
CA ALA A 187 11.14 -18.12 -19.14
C ALA A 187 12.43 -18.59 -18.43
N LYS A 188 13.45 -17.73 -18.37
CA LYS A 188 14.70 -18.04 -17.68
C LYS A 188 14.54 -17.73 -16.18
N PRO A 189 14.82 -18.65 -15.25
CA PRO A 189 14.92 -18.31 -13.82
C PRO A 189 16.09 -17.35 -13.58
N LEU A 190 15.98 -16.59 -12.49
CA LEU A 190 17.06 -15.71 -12.03
C LEU A 190 18.28 -16.51 -11.56
N ASN A 191 19.46 -16.01 -11.93
CA ASN A 191 20.77 -16.47 -11.49
C ASN A 191 21.42 -15.40 -10.60
N TYR A 192 22.32 -15.80 -9.71
CA TYR A 192 23.18 -14.86 -9.00
C TYR A 192 24.03 -14.06 -10.00
N GLY A 193 24.01 -12.74 -9.88
CA GLY A 193 24.65 -11.81 -10.82
C GLY A 193 23.91 -11.59 -12.15
N ASP A 194 22.63 -11.95 -12.26
CA ASP A 194 21.76 -11.33 -13.28
C ASP A 194 21.53 -9.85 -12.96
N GLU A 195 21.64 -9.00 -13.97
CA GLU A 195 21.65 -7.53 -13.86
C GLU A 195 21.13 -6.93 -15.17
N MET A 196 20.21 -5.96 -15.11
CA MET A 196 19.64 -5.30 -16.28
C MET A 196 19.38 -3.82 -15.99
N ASP A 197 19.90 -2.97 -16.87
CA ASP A 197 19.66 -1.55 -16.91
C ASP A 197 18.49 -1.28 -17.89
N PHE A 198 17.63 -0.33 -17.55
CA PHE A 198 16.45 0.03 -18.33
C PHE A 198 16.19 1.55 -18.30
N ASN A 199 15.56 2.05 -19.36
CA ASN A 199 15.06 3.43 -19.41
C ASN A 199 13.56 3.42 -19.15
N VAL A 200 13.07 4.34 -18.32
CA VAL A 200 11.66 4.66 -18.12
C VAL A 200 11.33 5.82 -19.07
N ASP A 201 10.77 5.47 -20.23
CA ASP A 201 10.42 6.43 -21.31
C ASP A 201 9.19 7.28 -20.95
N GLU A 202 8.25 6.70 -20.20
CA GLU A 202 7.02 7.35 -19.73
C GLU A 202 6.54 6.61 -18.48
N ALA A 203 6.32 7.29 -17.35
CA ALA A 203 5.67 6.73 -16.18
C ALA A 203 4.69 7.76 -15.59
N ARG A 204 3.42 7.66 -16.02
CA ARG A 204 2.37 8.66 -15.79
C ARG A 204 1.26 8.10 -14.91
N ILE A 205 1.06 8.71 -13.76
CA ILE A 205 -0.07 8.45 -12.85
C ILE A 205 -1.01 9.65 -12.93
N SER A 206 -2.31 9.42 -13.14
CA SER A 206 -3.33 10.46 -13.24
C SER A 206 -4.54 10.10 -12.39
N ILE A 207 -4.95 11.02 -11.52
CA ILE A 207 -5.92 10.84 -10.45
C ILE A 207 -6.95 11.96 -10.58
N ILE A 208 -8.23 11.61 -10.68
CA ILE A 208 -9.33 12.55 -10.93
C ILE A 208 -10.48 12.22 -9.96
N GLY A 209 -11.06 13.25 -9.34
CA GLY A 209 -12.07 13.13 -8.28
C GLY A 209 -11.50 13.52 -6.92
N ASP A 210 -12.23 14.33 -6.16
CA ASP A 210 -11.74 14.92 -4.92
C ASP A 210 -11.45 13.87 -3.83
N ASP A 211 -12.32 12.87 -3.63
CA ASP A 211 -12.11 11.78 -2.68
C ASP A 211 -10.82 10.97 -3.01
N MET A 212 -10.58 10.72 -4.30
CA MET A 212 -9.38 10.03 -4.79
C MET A 212 -8.12 10.88 -4.60
N VAL A 213 -8.16 12.18 -4.90
CA VAL A 213 -7.02 13.10 -4.71
C VAL A 213 -6.74 13.32 -3.23
N GLN A 214 -7.76 13.35 -2.37
CA GLN A 214 -7.63 13.53 -0.93
C GLN A 214 -6.72 12.47 -0.30
N ILE A 215 -6.86 11.19 -0.64
CA ILE A 215 -6.01 10.11 -0.09
C ILE A 215 -4.52 10.40 -0.36
N PHE A 216 -4.18 10.88 -1.56
CA PHE A 216 -2.81 11.19 -1.95
C PHE A 216 -2.31 12.48 -1.31
N ARG A 217 -3.17 13.52 -1.23
CA ARG A 217 -2.87 14.77 -0.54
C ARG A 217 -2.58 14.56 0.94
N ASP A 218 -3.53 13.95 1.66
CA ASP A 218 -3.47 13.79 3.12
C ASP A 218 -2.31 12.86 3.53
N SER A 219 -1.79 12.04 2.59
CA SER A 219 -0.58 11.22 2.74
C SER A 219 0.74 11.90 2.31
N SER A 220 0.69 13.09 1.71
CA SER A 220 1.85 13.73 1.04
C SER A 220 2.80 14.50 1.96
N GLY A 221 2.48 14.65 3.24
CA GLY A 221 3.27 15.43 4.20
C GLY A 221 3.29 16.94 3.97
N GLY A 222 2.41 17.46 3.10
CA GLY A 222 2.27 18.90 2.80
C GLY A 222 2.52 19.27 1.34
N ILE A 223 3.29 18.47 0.61
CA ILE A 223 3.71 18.76 -0.78
C ILE A 223 2.53 18.86 -1.77
N LEU A 224 1.40 18.22 -1.46
CA LEU A 224 0.20 18.24 -2.30
C LEU A 224 -0.99 18.98 -1.64
N ASP A 225 -0.81 19.71 -0.53
CA ASP A 225 -1.92 20.30 0.25
C ASP A 225 -2.86 21.20 -0.58
N ASP A 226 -2.30 21.99 -1.50
CA ASP A 226 -3.08 22.84 -2.41
C ASP A 226 -3.87 22.05 -3.47
N ALA A 227 -3.60 20.75 -3.67
CA ALA A 227 -4.19 19.94 -4.73
C ALA A 227 -5.68 19.61 -4.49
N CYS A 228 -6.46 19.67 -5.58
CA CYS A 228 -7.89 19.36 -5.61
C CYS A 228 -8.28 18.72 -6.95
N GLY A 229 -9.28 17.84 -6.97
CA GLY A 229 -10.02 17.32 -8.14
C GLY A 229 -9.28 16.62 -9.30
N GLU A 230 -8.00 16.93 -9.53
CA GLU A 230 -7.13 16.39 -10.56
C GLU A 230 -5.67 16.54 -10.12
N LEU A 231 -4.95 15.42 -10.09
CA LEU A 231 -3.52 15.31 -9.78
C LEU A 231 -2.88 14.38 -10.82
N GLU A 232 -1.76 14.81 -11.38
CA GLU A 232 -0.97 14.06 -12.35
C GLU A 232 0.50 14.05 -11.92
N ILE A 233 1.13 12.88 -12.04
CA ILE A 233 2.53 12.65 -11.71
C ILE A 233 3.16 12.01 -12.95
N ASN A 234 4.06 12.75 -13.60
CA ASN A 234 4.84 12.29 -14.73
C ASN A 234 6.28 12.01 -14.28
N MET A 235 6.77 10.82 -14.55
CA MET A 235 8.12 10.37 -14.19
C MET A 235 8.83 9.85 -15.44
N ALA A 236 10.13 10.12 -15.56
CA ALA A 236 11.00 9.56 -16.60
C ALA A 236 12.46 9.57 -16.14
N GLY A 237 13.25 8.59 -16.59
CA GLY A 237 14.65 8.45 -16.16
C GLY A 237 15.22 7.05 -16.38
N GLU A 238 16.26 6.69 -15.64
CA GLU A 238 16.95 5.41 -15.76
C GLU A 238 16.73 4.53 -14.50
N GLY A 239 16.95 3.23 -14.63
CA GLY A 239 16.90 2.31 -13.50
C GLY A 239 17.64 1.00 -13.78
N THR A 240 18.03 0.31 -12.71
CA THR A 240 18.78 -0.95 -12.77
C THR A 240 18.15 -1.96 -11.83
N VAL A 241 17.91 -3.19 -12.31
CA VAL A 241 17.53 -4.34 -11.48
C VAL A 241 18.71 -5.32 -11.42
N SER A 242 19.05 -5.81 -10.23
CA SER A 242 20.16 -6.75 -10.06
C SER A 242 19.91 -7.79 -8.97
N VAL A 243 20.51 -8.96 -9.15
CA VAL A 243 20.58 -10.04 -8.16
C VAL A 243 22.00 -10.10 -7.61
N SER A 244 22.14 -10.31 -6.31
CA SER A 244 23.44 -10.49 -5.66
C SER A 244 24.29 -11.57 -6.34
N LYS A 245 25.63 -11.46 -6.23
CA LYS A 245 26.57 -12.44 -6.83
C LYS A 245 26.76 -13.69 -5.96
N ASP A 246 26.32 -13.62 -4.72
CA ASP A 246 26.39 -14.65 -3.68
C ASP A 246 25.13 -14.59 -2.81
N GLU A 247 24.86 -15.66 -2.06
CA GLU A 247 23.80 -15.70 -1.05
C GLU A 247 24.03 -14.71 0.11
N LYS A 248 22.94 -14.22 0.71
CA LYS A 248 22.95 -13.28 1.83
C LYS A 248 22.26 -13.88 3.04
N ILE A 249 22.50 -13.31 4.22
CA ILE A 249 21.73 -13.61 5.43
C ILE A 249 20.83 -12.41 5.74
N SER A 250 19.55 -12.67 5.99
CA SER A 250 18.57 -11.63 6.34
C SER A 250 17.80 -11.99 7.64
N THR A 251 16.92 -11.08 8.06
CA THR A 251 15.98 -11.26 9.17
C THR A 251 14.55 -11.41 8.67
N ASP A 252 13.68 -12.03 9.48
CA ASP A 252 12.23 -12.09 9.27
C ASP A 252 11.46 -11.04 10.10
N SER A 253 10.14 -11.07 10.02
CA SER A 253 9.19 -10.23 10.79
C SER A 253 9.35 -10.33 12.31
N LEU A 254 9.92 -11.42 12.83
CA LEU A 254 10.20 -11.60 14.26
C LEU A 254 11.56 -10.99 14.64
N GLY A 255 12.35 -10.52 13.66
CA GLY A 255 13.74 -10.10 13.84
C GLY A 255 14.70 -11.27 14.06
N ARG A 256 14.32 -12.50 13.69
CA ARG A 256 15.20 -13.68 13.81
C ARG A 256 16.15 -13.69 12.62
N SER A 257 17.45 -13.87 12.88
CA SER A 257 18.47 -13.96 11.83
C SER A 257 18.83 -15.40 11.47
N GLY A 258 19.56 -15.59 10.37
CA GLY A 258 20.05 -16.89 9.93
C GLY A 258 19.35 -17.45 8.69
N PHE A 259 18.39 -16.72 8.11
CA PHE A 259 17.78 -17.09 6.83
C PHE A 259 18.76 -16.80 5.68
N TYR A 260 19.17 -17.83 4.94
CA TYR A 260 19.89 -17.65 3.68
C TYR A 260 18.90 -17.21 2.61
N THR A 261 19.30 -16.20 1.84
CA THR A 261 18.43 -15.49 0.91
C THR A 261 19.15 -15.17 -0.41
N ALA A 262 18.37 -15.08 -1.48
CA ALA A 262 18.74 -14.32 -2.66
C ALA A 262 18.37 -12.85 -2.41
N GLU A 263 19.32 -11.94 -2.62
CA GLU A 263 19.11 -10.49 -2.50
C GLU A 263 18.87 -9.91 -3.90
N LYS A 264 17.71 -9.30 -4.09
CA LYS A 264 17.39 -8.54 -5.30
C LYS A 264 17.34 -7.05 -4.96
N ARG A 265 18.10 -6.27 -5.72
CA ARG A 265 18.16 -4.80 -5.68
C ARG A 265 17.43 -4.24 -6.91
N THR A 266 16.78 -3.11 -6.75
CA THR A 266 16.22 -2.32 -7.85
C THR A 266 16.41 -0.85 -7.52
N GLU A 267 17.04 -0.13 -8.44
CA GLU A 267 17.46 1.26 -8.28
C GLU A 267 16.87 2.10 -9.41
N HIS A 268 16.57 3.37 -9.12
CA HIS A 268 15.89 4.31 -10.00
C HIS A 268 16.45 5.72 -9.79
N ASP A 269 16.77 6.40 -10.89
CA ASP A 269 17.10 7.83 -10.99
C ASP A 269 16.03 8.45 -11.91
N LEU A 270 15.03 9.11 -11.31
CA LEU A 270 13.85 9.62 -12.02
C LEU A 270 13.70 11.13 -11.84
N VAL A 271 13.45 11.82 -12.95
CA VAL A 271 12.89 13.18 -12.93
C VAL A 271 11.39 13.07 -12.74
N VAL A 272 10.83 13.86 -11.81
CA VAL A 272 9.40 13.86 -11.46
C VAL A 272 8.80 15.24 -11.67
N ASP A 273 7.75 15.29 -12.50
CA ASP A 273 6.91 16.46 -12.75
C ASP A 273 5.51 16.19 -12.18
N PHE A 274 5.07 17.01 -11.22
CA PHE A 274 3.71 17.01 -10.70
C PHE A 274 2.89 18.12 -11.36
N GLU A 275 1.66 17.84 -11.75
CA GLU A 275 0.68 18.84 -12.21
C GLU A 275 -0.69 18.59 -11.54
N GLY A 276 -1.51 19.62 -11.38
CA GLY A 276 -2.84 19.46 -10.79
C GLY A 276 -3.63 20.76 -10.74
N LYS A 277 -4.82 20.76 -10.11
CA LYS A 277 -5.58 21.99 -9.81
C LYS A 277 -5.36 22.46 -8.38
N THR A 278 -5.43 23.77 -8.14
CA THR A 278 -5.41 24.35 -6.79
C THR A 278 -6.82 24.62 -6.28
N TRP A 279 -7.02 24.59 -4.96
CA TRP A 279 -8.20 25.21 -4.33
C TRP A 279 -8.35 26.69 -4.75
N ARG A 280 -9.60 27.16 -4.80
CA ARG A 280 -9.97 28.55 -5.10
C ARG A 280 -10.62 29.25 -3.90
N ASP A 281 -11.36 28.50 -3.12
CA ASP A 281 -11.87 28.83 -1.79
C ASP A 281 -11.98 27.50 -1.01
N THR A 282 -12.35 27.53 0.27
CA THR A 282 -12.63 26.29 1.02
C THR A 282 -13.71 25.47 0.30
N ASP A 283 -13.38 24.23 -0.04
CA ASP A 283 -14.23 23.27 -0.78
C ASP A 283 -14.64 23.68 -2.23
N ASP A 284 -14.04 24.73 -2.83
CA ASP A 284 -14.19 25.08 -4.26
C ASP A 284 -12.90 24.77 -5.03
N CYS A 285 -12.86 23.64 -5.75
CA CYS A 285 -11.70 23.27 -6.56
C CYS A 285 -11.56 24.19 -7.78
N GLY A 286 -10.40 24.83 -7.93
CA GLY A 286 -10.16 25.89 -8.89
C GLY A 286 -9.96 25.42 -10.33
N ASN A 287 -10.16 26.35 -11.27
CA ASN A 287 -9.74 26.18 -12.67
C ASN A 287 -8.30 26.69 -12.89
N LEU A 288 -7.56 26.96 -11.81
CA LEU A 288 -6.14 27.30 -11.84
C LEU A 288 -5.33 26.02 -11.66
N GLY A 289 -4.46 25.74 -12.63
CA GLY A 289 -3.51 24.63 -12.53
C GLY A 289 -2.22 25.05 -11.85
N TRP A 290 -1.61 24.14 -11.11
CA TRP A 290 -0.24 24.22 -10.61
C TRP A 290 0.63 23.17 -11.31
N SER A 291 1.95 23.38 -11.28
CA SER A 291 2.94 22.46 -11.80
C SER A 291 4.24 22.62 -11.01
N MET A 292 4.79 21.52 -10.49
CA MET A 292 6.11 21.44 -9.85
C MET A 292 6.95 20.45 -10.65
N ALA A 293 7.88 20.96 -11.45
CA ALA A 293 8.60 20.20 -12.46
C ALA A 293 10.12 20.25 -12.26
N ASN A 294 10.81 19.22 -12.74
CA ASN A 294 12.26 18.97 -12.58
C ASN A 294 12.68 18.61 -11.14
N ASN A 295 11.78 17.99 -10.35
CA ASN A 295 12.17 17.37 -9.08
C ASN A 295 12.93 16.06 -9.37
N ILE A 296 13.75 15.59 -8.43
CA ILE A 296 14.54 14.36 -8.56
C ILE A 296 14.04 13.34 -7.53
N LEU A 297 13.90 12.09 -7.95
CA LEU A 297 13.52 10.95 -7.14
C LEU A 297 14.53 9.81 -7.34
N ASP A 298 15.46 9.71 -6.40
CA ASP A 298 16.32 8.54 -6.25
C ASP A 298 15.58 7.49 -5.40
N MET A 299 15.38 6.28 -5.91
CA MET A 299 14.77 5.18 -5.15
C MET A 299 15.61 3.92 -5.22
N THR A 300 15.96 3.34 -4.06
CA THR A 300 16.68 2.09 -3.91
C THR A 300 15.85 1.09 -3.11
N SER A 301 15.46 -0.02 -3.73
CA SER A 301 14.60 -1.05 -3.13
C SER A 301 15.31 -2.41 -3.13
N ILE A 302 15.61 -2.93 -1.94
CA ILE A 302 16.35 -4.18 -1.71
C ILE A 302 15.39 -5.18 -1.06
N SER A 303 15.34 -6.40 -1.57
CA SER A 303 14.44 -7.47 -1.13
C SER A 303 15.20 -8.78 -0.94
N TRP A 304 14.85 -9.54 0.11
CA TRP A 304 15.54 -10.76 0.51
C TRP A 304 14.58 -11.95 0.54
N THR A 305 14.74 -12.88 -0.41
CA THR A 305 13.87 -14.06 -0.58
C THR A 305 14.59 -15.33 -0.15
N GLU A 306 13.98 -16.08 0.75
CA GLU A 306 14.51 -17.27 1.45
C GLU A 306 14.73 -18.44 0.50
N LEU A 307 15.90 -19.09 0.55
CA LEU A 307 16.29 -20.08 -0.46
C LEU A 307 15.50 -21.39 -0.42
N GLU A 308 15.09 -21.88 0.76
CA GLU A 308 14.38 -23.16 0.90
C GLU A 308 12.91 -23.02 0.51
N ASN A 309 12.18 -22.11 1.17
CA ASN A 309 10.73 -21.93 0.97
C ASN A 309 10.38 -21.04 -0.23
N LYS A 310 11.28 -20.14 -0.67
CA LYS A 310 11.01 -18.99 -1.56
C LYS A 310 10.18 -17.86 -0.93
N ASP A 311 10.11 -17.80 0.39
CA ASP A 311 9.41 -16.73 1.12
C ASP A 311 10.18 -15.40 1.03
N LEU A 312 9.51 -14.29 0.73
CA LEU A 312 10.05 -12.96 1.02
C LEU A 312 10.16 -12.78 2.55
N LYS A 313 11.33 -12.41 3.08
CA LYS A 313 11.54 -12.21 4.54
C LYS A 313 11.62 -10.74 4.94
N ARG A 314 12.19 -9.90 4.08
CA ARG A 314 12.32 -8.46 4.30
C ARG A 314 12.40 -7.74 2.95
N THR A 315 11.87 -6.53 2.90
CA THR A 315 12.20 -5.49 1.92
C THR A 315 12.63 -4.24 2.67
N ASN A 316 13.66 -3.55 2.16
CA ASN A 316 14.07 -2.21 2.58
C ASN A 316 14.00 -1.31 1.35
N THR A 317 13.27 -0.20 1.41
CA THR A 317 13.19 0.78 0.33
C THR A 317 13.57 2.15 0.88
N GLU A 318 14.63 2.71 0.31
CA GLU A 318 15.16 4.04 0.62
C GLU A 318 14.82 4.95 -0.56
N ILE A 319 14.23 6.10 -0.25
CA ILE A 319 13.80 7.12 -1.21
C ILE A 319 14.46 8.43 -0.80
N VAL A 320 15.07 9.13 -1.75
CA VAL A 320 15.53 10.51 -1.59
C VAL A 320 14.82 11.34 -2.65
N PHE A 321 13.97 12.26 -2.20
CA PHE A 321 13.28 13.22 -3.05
C PHE A 321 13.96 14.58 -2.91
N THR A 322 14.33 15.21 -4.03
CA THR A 322 14.86 16.58 -4.06
C THR A 322 13.92 17.45 -4.88
N ASP A 323 13.42 18.53 -4.28
CA ASP A 323 12.46 19.43 -4.92
C ASP A 323 13.13 20.47 -5.84
N ILE A 324 12.32 21.34 -6.45
CA ILE A 324 12.80 22.43 -7.31
C ILE A 324 13.57 23.53 -6.56
N GLU A 325 13.33 23.72 -5.25
CA GLU A 325 14.08 24.66 -4.40
C GLU A 325 15.40 24.06 -3.84
N ASN A 326 15.61 22.75 -4.03
CA ASN A 326 16.72 21.91 -3.52
C ASN A 326 16.61 21.58 -2.02
N GLU A 327 15.39 21.57 -1.48
CA GLU A 327 15.07 20.88 -0.22
C GLU A 327 15.01 19.36 -0.48
N VAL A 328 15.40 18.56 0.52
CA VAL A 328 15.65 17.12 0.35
C VAL A 328 14.90 16.35 1.43
N THR A 329 13.95 15.51 1.00
CA THR A 329 13.17 14.62 1.87
C THR A 329 13.72 13.20 1.77
N ASN A 330 14.17 12.62 2.88
CA ASN A 330 14.58 11.21 2.95
C ASN A 330 13.44 10.35 3.50
N LEU A 331 13.18 9.18 2.91
CA LEU A 331 12.21 8.22 3.42
C LEU A 331 12.75 6.79 3.32
N GLN A 332 13.00 6.15 4.47
CA GLN A 332 13.31 4.72 4.56
C GLN A 332 12.06 3.95 5.01
N ILE A 333 11.72 2.86 4.31
CA ILE A 333 10.59 1.99 4.60
C ILE A 333 11.07 0.54 4.64
N VAL A 334 10.78 -0.18 5.73
CA VAL A 334 11.06 -1.61 5.84
C VAL A 334 9.77 -2.38 6.08
N THR A 335 9.55 -3.43 5.28
CA THR A 335 8.41 -4.36 5.38
C THR A 335 8.90 -5.80 5.44
N TYR A 336 8.11 -6.69 6.03
CA TYR A 336 8.49 -8.10 6.26
C TYR A 336 7.53 -9.10 5.57
N GLY A 337 6.91 -8.66 4.49
CA GLY A 337 5.72 -9.26 3.89
C GLY A 337 4.60 -8.22 3.79
N LEU A 338 3.47 -8.58 3.18
CA LEU A 338 2.28 -7.72 3.01
C LEU A 338 1.04 -8.37 3.64
N GLU A 339 1.23 -9.02 4.79
CA GLU A 339 0.15 -9.63 5.58
C GLU A 339 -0.19 -8.73 6.79
N GLY A 340 -0.82 -7.57 6.54
CA GLY A 340 -1.56 -6.84 7.59
C GLY A 340 -1.31 -5.33 7.79
N LEU A 341 -0.92 -4.57 6.77
CA LEU A 341 -0.89 -3.09 6.84
C LEU A 341 -2.26 -2.43 6.59
N GLY A 342 -3.28 -3.19 6.17
CA GLY A 342 -4.65 -2.70 5.98
C GLY A 342 -4.80 -1.92 4.67
N ASP A 343 -5.52 -0.78 4.68
CA ASP A 343 -5.76 0.01 3.45
C ASP A 343 -4.46 0.49 2.76
N LEU A 344 -3.35 0.56 3.51
CA LEU A 344 -2.01 0.88 2.99
C LEU A 344 -1.28 -0.30 2.32
N ASP A 345 -1.68 -1.56 2.56
CA ASP A 345 -1.17 -2.74 1.80
C ASP A 345 -1.48 -2.60 0.30
N ILE A 346 -2.54 -1.86 -0.05
CA ILE A 346 -3.02 -1.73 -1.42
C ILE A 346 -2.19 -0.71 -2.21
N LEU A 347 -1.87 0.44 -1.61
CA LEU A 347 -1.35 1.60 -2.37
C LEU A 347 0.15 1.50 -2.68
N ILE A 348 1.01 1.19 -1.69
CA ILE A 348 2.46 1.19 -1.91
C ILE A 348 2.88 0.16 -2.99
N PRO A 349 2.34 -1.08 -3.02
CA PRO A 349 2.59 -1.99 -4.12
C PRO A 349 2.02 -1.51 -5.46
N ILE A 350 0.82 -0.92 -5.51
CA ILE A 350 0.23 -0.43 -6.77
C ILE A 350 1.04 0.72 -7.38
N LEU A 351 1.62 1.59 -6.56
CA LEU A 351 2.43 2.73 -7.02
C LEU A 351 3.84 2.30 -7.45
N THR A 352 4.42 1.29 -6.80
CA THR A 352 5.81 0.82 -7.09
C THR A 352 5.88 -0.37 -8.05
N PHE A 353 4.80 -1.13 -8.24
CA PHE A 353 4.73 -2.26 -9.18
C PHE A 353 5.04 -1.89 -10.64
N PRO A 354 4.52 -0.78 -11.21
CA PRO A 354 4.82 -0.39 -12.58
C PRO A 354 6.31 -0.17 -12.80
N LEU A 355 6.99 0.46 -11.84
CA LEU A 355 8.40 0.85 -11.95
C LEU A 355 9.38 -0.33 -11.93
N LYS A 356 8.93 -1.58 -11.73
CA LYS A 356 9.79 -2.77 -11.66
C LYS A 356 9.54 -3.72 -12.86
N PRO A 357 10.58 -4.16 -13.58
CA PRO A 357 10.42 -5.08 -14.71
C PRO A 357 9.95 -6.47 -14.24
N ILE A 358 8.98 -7.04 -14.96
CA ILE A 358 8.37 -8.33 -14.63
C ILE A 358 9.41 -9.46 -14.72
N GLU A 359 9.53 -10.24 -13.66
CA GLU A 359 10.31 -11.49 -13.68
C GLU A 359 9.54 -12.58 -14.43
N LEU A 360 10.05 -12.95 -15.61
CA LEU A 360 9.35 -13.83 -16.53
C LEU A 360 9.14 -15.23 -15.94
N HIS A 361 10.12 -15.79 -15.23
CA HIS A 361 9.97 -17.12 -14.62
C HIS A 361 9.08 -17.09 -13.37
N SER A 362 9.07 -15.97 -12.65
CA SER A 362 8.17 -15.72 -11.53
C SER A 362 6.70 -15.69 -11.99
N PHE A 363 6.41 -15.06 -13.13
CA PHE A 363 5.06 -14.96 -13.70
C PHE A 363 4.60 -16.21 -14.49
N PHE A 364 5.45 -16.74 -15.38
CA PHE A 364 5.07 -17.86 -16.26
C PHE A 364 5.41 -19.24 -15.65
N GLY A 365 6.40 -19.35 -14.77
CA GLY A 365 7.00 -20.62 -14.34
C GLY A 365 7.73 -21.34 -15.48
N ASP A 366 7.84 -22.67 -15.37
CA ASP A 366 8.48 -23.54 -16.38
C ASP A 366 7.64 -23.75 -17.66
N ARG A 367 6.68 -22.85 -17.94
CA ARG A 367 5.76 -22.98 -19.09
C ARG A 367 6.49 -22.81 -20.42
N SER A 368 6.07 -23.64 -21.38
CA SER A 368 6.53 -23.58 -22.77
C SER A 368 5.73 -22.53 -23.55
N LEU A 369 6.31 -21.35 -23.75
CA LEU A 369 5.75 -20.24 -24.50
C LEU A 369 6.10 -20.38 -26.00
N SER A 370 5.11 -20.20 -26.87
CA SER A 370 5.26 -20.14 -28.33
C SER A 370 4.08 -19.42 -28.99
N GLU A 371 4.21 -19.06 -30.27
CA GLU A 371 3.17 -18.34 -31.03
C GLU A 371 1.78 -18.99 -30.89
N GLY A 372 0.79 -18.21 -30.43
CA GLY A 372 -0.59 -18.65 -30.24
C GLY A 372 -0.86 -19.40 -28.92
N THR A 373 0.13 -19.59 -28.05
CA THR A 373 -0.11 -20.08 -26.68
C THR A 373 -0.82 -19.02 -25.83
N THR A 374 -1.72 -19.47 -24.95
CA THR A 374 -2.51 -18.60 -24.07
C THR A 374 -2.97 -19.35 -22.83
N SER A 375 -3.06 -18.63 -21.70
CA SER A 375 -3.61 -19.13 -20.42
C SER A 375 -5.01 -19.74 -20.55
N LYS A 376 -5.84 -19.24 -21.48
CA LYS A 376 -7.23 -19.71 -21.68
C LYS A 376 -7.38 -21.21 -21.96
N ASN A 377 -6.32 -21.89 -22.40
CA ASN A 377 -6.30 -23.33 -22.67
C ASN A 377 -5.42 -24.12 -21.68
N ASP A 378 -4.80 -23.45 -20.71
CA ASP A 378 -3.99 -24.06 -19.66
C ASP A 378 -4.88 -24.46 -18.48
N GLN A 379 -4.83 -25.73 -18.08
CA GLN A 379 -5.62 -26.25 -16.96
C GLN A 379 -4.94 -26.04 -15.61
N ASP A 380 -3.63 -25.73 -15.63
CA ASP A 380 -2.81 -25.47 -14.45
C ASP A 380 -2.61 -23.95 -14.23
N TRP A 381 -3.35 -23.10 -14.97
CA TRP A 381 -3.36 -21.65 -14.79
C TRP A 381 -4.52 -21.19 -13.89
N ASN A 382 -4.20 -20.89 -12.64
CA ASN A 382 -5.17 -20.41 -11.64
C ASN A 382 -4.88 -18.95 -11.25
N SER A 383 -5.17 -18.02 -12.17
CA SER A 383 -5.01 -16.57 -11.97
C SER A 383 -5.97 -15.77 -12.86
N ASP A 384 -6.50 -14.66 -12.35
CA ASP A 384 -7.38 -13.74 -13.08
C ASP A 384 -6.67 -12.96 -14.21
N TRP A 385 -5.35 -13.06 -14.31
CA TRP A 385 -4.56 -12.53 -15.41
C TRP A 385 -4.54 -13.50 -16.58
N GLU A 386 -4.95 -13.03 -17.76
CA GLU A 386 -4.90 -13.81 -18.99
C GLU A 386 -3.80 -13.31 -19.92
N TRP A 387 -2.98 -14.23 -20.42
CA TRP A 387 -1.89 -13.92 -21.34
C TRP A 387 -2.03 -14.63 -22.69
N THR A 388 -1.46 -14.05 -23.75
CA THR A 388 -1.38 -14.61 -25.10
C THR A 388 -0.05 -14.23 -25.76
N VAL A 389 0.66 -15.23 -26.30
CA VAL A 389 1.96 -15.05 -26.97
C VAL A 389 1.73 -14.86 -28.48
N GLY A 390 2.26 -13.77 -29.04
CA GLY A 390 2.22 -13.46 -30.46
C GLY A 390 3.31 -14.15 -31.29
N ALA A 391 3.34 -13.84 -32.58
CA ALA A 391 4.38 -14.30 -33.51
C ALA A 391 5.72 -13.62 -33.23
N GLU A 392 6.84 -14.29 -33.52
CA GLU A 392 8.18 -13.71 -33.39
C GLU A 392 8.34 -12.49 -34.32
N ILE A 393 8.70 -11.33 -33.74
CA ILE A 393 8.95 -10.08 -34.47
C ILE A 393 10.41 -9.67 -34.35
N ASN A 394 10.90 -8.91 -35.32
CA ASN A 394 12.24 -8.32 -35.28
C ASN A 394 12.13 -6.87 -34.76
N SER A 395 12.25 -6.71 -33.44
CA SER A 395 12.27 -5.42 -32.76
C SER A 395 13.56 -4.66 -33.09
N LYS A 396 13.44 -3.33 -33.27
CA LYS A 396 14.48 -2.49 -33.90
C LYS A 396 15.82 -2.53 -33.17
N ASN A 397 15.77 -2.62 -31.84
CA ASN A 397 16.93 -2.50 -30.96
C ASN A 397 17.34 -3.88 -30.39
N HIS A 398 16.37 -4.74 -30.06
CA HIS A 398 16.60 -5.97 -29.30
C HIS A 398 16.74 -7.24 -30.16
N GLY A 399 16.34 -7.17 -31.43
CA GLY A 399 16.38 -8.29 -32.39
C GLY A 399 15.09 -9.11 -32.38
N LEU A 400 15.22 -10.44 -32.50
CA LEU A 400 14.07 -11.36 -32.48
C LEU A 400 13.49 -11.47 -31.07
N VAL A 401 12.20 -11.15 -30.93
CA VAL A 401 11.44 -11.13 -29.67
C VAL A 401 10.03 -11.67 -29.88
N TYR A 402 9.42 -12.15 -28.80
CA TYR A 402 8.04 -12.62 -28.73
C TYR A 402 7.22 -11.55 -28.00
N PRO A 403 6.27 -10.88 -28.67
CA PRO A 403 5.36 -9.97 -27.99
C PRO A 403 4.34 -10.81 -27.22
N ILE A 404 4.18 -10.56 -25.92
CA ILE A 404 3.17 -11.20 -25.09
C ILE A 404 2.22 -10.11 -24.58
N THR A 405 0.92 -10.30 -24.81
CA THR A 405 -0.13 -9.49 -24.21
C THR A 405 -0.64 -10.17 -22.94
N ILE A 406 -0.84 -9.40 -21.89
CA ILE A 406 -1.29 -9.84 -20.57
C ILE A 406 -2.38 -8.87 -20.11
N HIS A 407 -3.50 -9.35 -19.57
CA HIS A 407 -4.61 -8.48 -19.14
C HIS A 407 -5.40 -9.07 -17.97
N HIS A 408 -5.91 -8.22 -17.08
CA HIS A 408 -6.69 -8.67 -15.92
C HIS A 408 -8.18 -8.78 -16.25
N THR A 409 -8.73 -9.98 -16.11
CA THR A 409 -10.13 -10.29 -16.50
C THR A 409 -11.18 -9.55 -15.67
N GLN A 410 -11.08 -9.60 -14.33
CA GLN A 410 -12.04 -8.96 -13.42
C GLN A 410 -12.10 -7.43 -13.59
N ILE A 411 -10.95 -6.75 -13.58
CA ILE A 411 -10.86 -5.29 -13.75
C ILE A 411 -11.47 -4.90 -15.11
N GLY A 412 -11.05 -5.59 -16.18
CA GLY A 412 -11.52 -5.42 -17.57
C GLY A 412 -13.00 -5.70 -17.82
N GLN A 413 -13.72 -6.26 -16.83
CA GLN A 413 -15.16 -6.51 -16.90
C GLN A 413 -15.99 -5.54 -16.05
N CYS A 414 -15.39 -4.83 -15.09
CA CYS A 414 -16.16 -4.15 -14.05
C CYS A 414 -15.79 -2.70 -13.72
N ILE A 415 -14.51 -2.35 -13.68
CA ILE A 415 -14.06 -1.05 -13.14
C ILE A 415 -12.99 -0.38 -14.00
N GLY A 416 -12.87 -0.75 -15.28
CA GLY A 416 -11.91 -0.16 -16.22
C GLY A 416 -11.14 -1.23 -16.97
N HIS A 417 -9.80 -1.21 -16.91
CA HIS A 417 -8.93 -2.23 -17.51
C HIS A 417 -7.57 -2.30 -16.82
N ALA A 418 -6.86 -3.42 -16.95
CA ALA A 418 -5.44 -3.51 -16.63
C ALA A 418 -4.75 -4.37 -17.68
N ASN A 419 -3.94 -3.72 -18.52
CA ASN A 419 -3.25 -4.29 -19.68
C ASN A 419 -1.74 -4.16 -19.48
N ILE A 420 -0.99 -5.19 -19.87
CA ILE A 420 0.46 -5.20 -19.90
C ILE A 420 0.90 -5.82 -21.22
N GLN A 421 1.80 -5.15 -21.93
CA GLN A 421 2.43 -5.65 -23.16
C GLN A 421 3.93 -5.77 -22.91
N ILE A 422 4.51 -6.94 -23.21
CA ILE A 422 5.96 -7.16 -23.07
C ILE A 422 6.57 -7.71 -24.35
N GLU A 423 7.75 -7.21 -24.74
CA GLU A 423 8.62 -7.87 -25.71
C GLU A 423 9.57 -8.81 -24.94
N VAL A 424 9.53 -10.11 -25.23
CA VAL A 424 10.32 -11.13 -24.53
C VAL A 424 11.36 -11.75 -25.43
N LYS A 425 12.60 -11.86 -24.92
CA LYS A 425 13.74 -12.47 -25.60
C LYS A 425 14.06 -13.81 -24.95
N ALA A 426 14.17 -14.86 -25.75
CA ALA A 426 14.44 -16.21 -25.23
C ALA A 426 15.78 -16.24 -24.48
N ASN A 427 15.76 -16.83 -23.27
CA ASN A 427 16.86 -16.89 -22.29
C ASN A 427 17.17 -15.60 -21.52
N ASN A 428 16.37 -14.54 -21.61
CA ASN A 428 16.38 -13.43 -20.63
C ASN A 428 15.43 -13.74 -19.45
N PRO A 429 15.73 -13.27 -18.22
CA PRO A 429 14.82 -13.39 -17.06
C PRO A 429 13.79 -12.25 -16.96
N TRP A 430 14.04 -11.13 -17.64
CA TRP A 430 13.17 -9.94 -17.72
C TRP A 430 12.78 -9.65 -19.18
N PRO A 431 11.65 -8.95 -19.43
CA PRO A 431 11.29 -8.48 -20.76
C PRO A 431 12.27 -7.39 -21.24
N VAL A 432 12.42 -7.25 -22.56
CA VAL A 432 13.28 -6.21 -23.17
C VAL A 432 12.53 -4.90 -23.41
N SER A 433 11.19 -4.93 -23.37
CA SER A 433 10.34 -3.75 -23.27
C SER A 433 9.04 -4.13 -22.55
N GLN A 434 8.49 -3.21 -21.76
CA GLN A 434 7.27 -3.37 -20.99
C GLN A 434 6.44 -2.07 -21.08
N GLU A 435 5.23 -2.16 -21.63
CA GLU A 435 4.19 -1.13 -21.56
C GLU A 435 3.09 -1.61 -20.59
N VAL A 436 2.68 -0.74 -19.65
CA VAL A 436 1.57 -0.99 -18.72
C VAL A 436 0.53 0.10 -18.93
N ASP A 437 -0.74 -0.29 -18.97
CA ASP A 437 -1.90 0.59 -19.11
C ASP A 437 -3.00 0.09 -18.17
N ILE A 438 -3.17 0.77 -17.04
CA ILE A 438 -4.18 0.47 -16.01
C ILE A 438 -5.12 1.66 -15.89
N LEU A 439 -6.41 1.37 -15.94
CA LEU A 439 -7.50 2.28 -15.69
C LEU A 439 -8.42 1.68 -14.62
N ILE A 440 -8.62 2.41 -13.53
CA ILE A 440 -9.69 2.17 -12.56
C ILE A 440 -10.63 3.39 -12.62
N ASP A 441 -11.90 3.17 -12.90
CA ASP A 441 -12.91 4.21 -13.17
C ASP A 441 -14.24 3.72 -12.61
N LYS A 442 -14.65 4.25 -11.46
CA LYS A 442 -15.79 3.74 -10.66
C LYS A 442 -17.13 3.89 -11.41
N ASP A 443 -17.27 5.00 -12.15
CA ASP A 443 -18.46 5.31 -12.96
C ASP A 443 -18.59 4.44 -14.22
N SER A 444 -17.52 3.73 -14.62
CA SER A 444 -17.49 2.93 -15.86
C SER A 444 -18.26 1.59 -15.79
N SER A 445 -18.88 1.26 -14.65
CA SER A 445 -19.36 -0.09 -14.34
C SER A 445 -20.33 -0.70 -15.37
N ALA A 446 -20.00 -1.89 -15.85
CA ALA A 446 -20.76 -2.62 -16.86
C ALA A 446 -21.88 -3.49 -16.24
N SER A 447 -22.98 -3.68 -16.98
CA SER A 447 -24.18 -4.42 -16.52
C SER A 447 -23.94 -5.88 -16.14
N ASP A 448 -22.83 -6.46 -16.59
CA ASP A 448 -22.53 -7.88 -16.49
C ASP A 448 -21.58 -8.18 -15.31
N CYS A 449 -21.30 -7.18 -14.46
CA CYS A 449 -20.56 -7.36 -13.22
C CYS A 449 -21.18 -8.43 -12.32
N ASN A 450 -20.31 -9.26 -11.75
CA ASN A 450 -20.68 -10.15 -10.66
C ASN A 450 -21.03 -9.28 -9.43
N PHE A 451 -22.27 -9.38 -8.95
CA PHE A 451 -22.88 -8.53 -7.90
C PHE A 451 -22.00 -8.31 -6.65
N LEU A 452 -21.19 -9.31 -6.27
CA LEU A 452 -20.26 -9.22 -5.14
C LEU A 452 -19.10 -8.23 -5.35
N LEU A 453 -18.72 -7.93 -6.59
CA LEU A 453 -17.68 -6.95 -6.90
C LEU A 453 -18.26 -5.54 -6.99
N SER A 454 -19.48 -5.35 -7.51
CA SER A 454 -20.09 -4.02 -7.58
C SER A 454 -20.36 -3.45 -6.17
N SER A 455 -20.95 -4.23 -5.25
CA SER A 455 -21.21 -3.75 -3.88
C SER A 455 -19.94 -3.44 -3.08
N VAL A 456 -18.84 -4.15 -3.36
CA VAL A 456 -17.54 -3.92 -2.72
C VAL A 456 -16.83 -2.72 -3.33
N ALA A 457 -16.80 -2.59 -4.67
CA ALA A 457 -16.22 -1.44 -5.35
C ALA A 457 -16.99 -0.14 -5.08
N GLU A 458 -18.33 -0.18 -4.97
CA GLU A 458 -19.17 0.96 -4.60
C GLU A 458 -18.82 1.53 -3.21
N THR A 459 -18.33 0.67 -2.29
CA THR A 459 -18.10 1.02 -0.88
C THR A 459 -16.62 1.25 -0.53
N ILE A 460 -15.68 0.56 -1.18
CA ILE A 460 -14.24 0.61 -0.86
C ILE A 460 -13.46 1.55 -1.79
N LEU A 461 -13.82 1.66 -3.08
CA LEU A 461 -13.15 2.60 -3.97
C LEU A 461 -13.74 4.00 -3.78
N PRO A 462 -12.95 5.06 -3.56
CA PRO A 462 -13.44 6.43 -3.52
C PRO A 462 -14.04 6.86 -4.86
N ASP A 463 -14.88 7.90 -4.87
CA ASP A 463 -15.48 8.40 -6.11
C ASP A 463 -14.42 9.10 -7.00
N GLY A 464 -14.20 8.56 -8.20
CA GLY A 464 -13.23 9.09 -9.14
C GLY A 464 -12.67 8.08 -10.14
N ARG A 465 -11.54 8.47 -10.72
CA ARG A 465 -10.80 7.75 -11.76
C ARG A 465 -9.30 7.81 -11.49
N PHE A 466 -8.65 6.67 -11.62
CA PHE A 466 -7.22 6.45 -11.47
C PHE A 466 -6.66 5.81 -12.74
N THR A 467 -5.59 6.36 -13.30
CA THR A 467 -4.95 5.84 -14.51
C THR A 467 -3.44 5.76 -14.30
N ILE A 468 -2.83 4.60 -14.53
CA ILE A 468 -1.38 4.42 -14.62
C ILE A 468 -1.02 4.05 -16.04
N ARG A 469 -0.05 4.75 -16.63
CA ARG A 469 0.63 4.35 -17.86
C ARG A 469 2.14 4.28 -17.65
N LEU A 470 2.76 3.21 -18.13
CA LEU A 470 4.20 2.99 -18.11
C LEU A 470 4.68 2.60 -19.51
N VAL A 471 5.85 3.08 -19.92
CA VAL A 471 6.66 2.54 -21.01
C VAL A 471 8.11 2.48 -20.51
N MET A 472 8.72 1.28 -20.56
CA MET A 472 10.16 1.11 -20.30
C MET A 472 10.81 0.06 -21.22
N GLY A 473 12.14 0.08 -21.31
CA GLY A 473 12.90 -0.86 -22.13
C GLY A 473 14.36 -1.07 -21.70
N GLU A 474 14.87 -2.28 -21.98
CA GLU A 474 16.26 -2.71 -21.77
C GLU A 474 17.23 -1.74 -22.46
N THR A 475 18.16 -1.15 -21.70
CA THR A 475 19.34 -0.45 -22.25
C THR A 475 20.56 -1.36 -22.24
N SER A 476 20.67 -2.24 -21.24
CA SER A 476 21.79 -3.17 -21.04
C SER A 476 21.36 -4.39 -20.20
N THR A 477 21.93 -5.57 -20.47
CA THR A 477 21.74 -6.79 -19.66
C THR A 477 23.06 -7.52 -19.49
N SER A 478 23.38 -7.88 -18.25
CA SER A 478 24.42 -8.82 -17.85
C SER A 478 23.77 -10.07 -17.26
N LEU A 479 24.07 -11.26 -17.81
CA LEU A 479 23.48 -12.51 -17.34
C LEU A 479 24.44 -13.26 -16.40
N GLY A 480 23.99 -13.50 -15.18
CA GLY A 480 24.62 -14.34 -14.19
C GLY A 480 24.67 -15.80 -14.64
N SER A 481 25.72 -16.53 -14.24
CA SER A 481 25.96 -17.91 -14.66
C SER A 481 25.77 -18.96 -13.56
N THR A 482 25.59 -18.53 -12.30
CA THR A 482 25.34 -19.39 -11.14
C THR A 482 23.84 -19.40 -10.82
N PRO A 483 23.12 -20.52 -10.96
CA PRO A 483 21.72 -20.61 -10.55
C PRO A 483 21.53 -20.32 -9.07
N ILE A 484 20.39 -19.74 -8.70
CA ILE A 484 19.97 -19.64 -7.30
C ILE A 484 19.53 -21.05 -6.84
N ASP A 485 20.04 -21.48 -5.68
CA ASP A 485 19.79 -22.82 -5.13
C ASP A 485 18.43 -22.88 -4.40
N TRP A 486 17.34 -22.78 -5.17
CA TRP A 486 15.98 -22.82 -4.64
C TRP A 486 15.61 -24.24 -4.16
N GLY A 487 15.09 -24.34 -2.93
CA GLY A 487 14.86 -25.62 -2.24
C GLY A 487 16.09 -26.14 -1.47
N LYS A 488 17.09 -25.29 -1.22
CA LYS A 488 18.29 -25.62 -0.42
C LYS A 488 17.92 -25.91 1.04
N GLU A 489 18.10 -27.15 1.50
CA GLU A 489 18.01 -27.51 2.92
C GLU A 489 19.16 -26.84 3.73
N TYR A 490 18.83 -26.10 4.80
CA TYR A 490 19.81 -25.60 5.77
C TYR A 490 19.21 -25.40 7.17
N LEU A 491 20.04 -25.02 8.15
CA LEU A 491 19.59 -24.75 9.52
C LEU A 491 19.06 -23.32 9.65
N LYS A 492 17.73 -23.17 9.74
CA LYS A 492 17.02 -21.90 10.00
C LYS A 492 16.15 -22.00 11.27
N PRO A 493 15.69 -20.87 11.86
CA PRO A 493 14.69 -20.88 12.93
C PRO A 493 13.40 -21.62 12.49
N GLU A 494 12.82 -22.47 13.35
CA GLU A 494 11.62 -23.24 12.99
C GLU A 494 10.35 -22.36 13.00
N THR A 495 9.28 -22.83 12.36
CA THR A 495 7.97 -22.13 12.42
C THR A 495 7.44 -22.16 13.85
N GLY A 496 7.12 -20.99 14.42
CA GLY A 496 6.71 -20.85 15.82
C GLY A 496 7.85 -20.74 16.84
N ASP A 497 9.13 -20.87 16.43
CA ASP A 497 10.24 -20.49 17.32
C ASP A 497 10.19 -18.98 17.60
N ASP A 498 10.20 -18.60 18.89
CA ASP A 498 10.31 -17.21 19.32
C ASP A 498 9.15 -16.27 18.84
N GLN A 499 8.03 -16.86 18.42
CA GLN A 499 6.71 -16.23 18.57
C GLN A 499 6.29 -16.25 20.06
N PRO A 500 5.49 -15.27 20.53
CA PRO A 500 4.77 -15.39 21.81
C PRO A 500 3.88 -16.64 21.82
N ARG A 501 3.61 -17.18 23.01
CA ARG A 501 2.85 -18.43 23.17
C ARG A 501 1.47 -18.18 23.76
N THR A 502 0.60 -19.18 23.62
CA THR A 502 -0.66 -19.33 24.35
C THR A 502 -0.52 -19.44 25.88
N SER A 503 0.71 -19.45 26.42
CA SER A 503 1.00 -19.27 27.85
C SER A 503 1.21 -17.81 28.26
N ASP A 504 1.51 -16.95 27.29
CA ASP A 504 2.00 -15.59 27.46
C ASP A 504 0.87 -14.57 27.15
N GLU A 505 -0.09 -15.00 26.33
CA GLU A 505 -1.40 -14.38 26.09
C GLU A 505 -2.17 -14.02 27.37
N ARG A 506 -3.12 -13.09 27.21
CA ARG A 506 -4.06 -12.60 28.23
C ARG A 506 -5.42 -12.39 27.60
N LYS A 507 -6.47 -12.89 28.27
CA LYS A 507 -7.84 -12.58 27.88
C LYS A 507 -8.23 -11.16 28.26
N TRP A 508 -8.73 -10.41 27.28
CA TRP A 508 -9.12 -9.02 27.45
C TRP A 508 -10.29 -8.89 28.43
N ALA A 509 -10.14 -8.03 29.44
CA ALA A 509 -11.19 -7.72 30.40
C ALA A 509 -12.02 -6.50 29.94
N ASP A 510 -11.32 -5.43 29.59
CA ASP A 510 -11.85 -4.17 29.06
C ASP A 510 -10.85 -3.45 28.12
N SER A 511 -9.66 -4.01 27.90
CA SER A 511 -8.62 -3.53 26.98
C SER A 511 -7.55 -4.61 26.80
N MET A 512 -6.55 -4.34 25.96
CA MET A 512 -5.25 -5.02 26.01
C MET A 512 -4.65 -4.93 27.42
N TRP A 513 -3.88 -5.94 27.82
CA TRP A 513 -3.09 -5.90 29.05
C TRP A 513 -1.76 -5.20 28.79
N ASP A 514 -1.47 -4.17 29.56
CA ASP A 514 -0.23 -3.41 29.46
C ASP A 514 0.88 -4.16 30.22
N GLU A 515 0.71 -4.35 31.54
CA GLU A 515 1.68 -4.95 32.47
C GLU A 515 3.09 -4.28 32.46
N SER A 516 3.33 -3.21 31.70
CA SER A 516 4.65 -2.62 31.46
C SER A 516 5.20 -1.90 32.68
N ASN A 517 6.50 -2.12 32.91
CA ASN A 517 7.29 -1.41 33.91
C ASN A 517 8.10 -0.25 33.31
N LEU A 518 7.98 -0.01 31.99
CA LEU A 518 8.66 1.09 31.30
C LEU A 518 7.99 2.46 31.56
N ARG A 519 6.73 2.47 32.04
CA ARG A 519 5.93 3.68 32.31
C ARG A 519 5.32 3.67 33.71
N ASN A 520 5.42 4.78 34.44
CA ASN A 520 4.86 4.91 35.80
C ASN A 520 3.31 5.00 35.84
N PHE A 521 2.68 5.31 34.70
CA PHE A 521 1.23 5.44 34.56
C PHE A 521 0.78 4.51 33.43
N ASN A 522 0.80 3.20 33.71
CA ASN A 522 0.42 2.15 32.77
C ASN A 522 -1.11 2.08 32.60
N LEU A 523 -1.61 1.33 31.62
CA LEU A 523 -3.02 1.32 31.25
C LEU A 523 -3.93 0.82 32.37
N GLU A 524 -3.49 -0.13 33.21
CA GLU A 524 -4.27 -0.54 34.38
C GLU A 524 -4.40 0.61 35.40
N THR A 525 -3.31 1.33 35.66
CA THR A 525 -3.30 2.51 36.55
C THR A 525 -4.20 3.63 36.01
N ALA A 526 -4.17 3.84 34.70
CA ALA A 526 -5.00 4.83 34.01
C ALA A 526 -6.50 4.46 34.08
N LYS A 527 -6.86 3.22 33.76
CA LYS A 527 -8.24 2.70 33.87
C LYS A 527 -8.76 2.73 35.31
N GLU A 528 -7.94 2.39 36.30
CA GLU A 528 -8.33 2.49 37.71
C GLU A 528 -8.57 3.95 38.10
N CYS A 529 -7.70 4.88 37.70
CA CYS A 529 -7.90 6.31 37.99
C CYS A 529 -9.14 6.89 37.29
N LEU A 530 -9.40 6.51 36.04
CA LEU A 530 -10.62 6.89 35.31
C LEU A 530 -11.87 6.45 36.08
N LYS A 531 -11.92 5.18 36.52
CA LYS A 531 -13.04 4.61 37.30
C LYS A 531 -13.17 5.20 38.71
N ASN A 532 -12.06 5.58 39.35
CA ASN A 532 -12.06 6.16 40.70
C ASN A 532 -12.42 7.66 40.72
N SER A 533 -11.77 8.45 39.88
CA SER A 533 -11.80 9.93 39.93
C SER A 533 -12.77 10.55 38.92
N HIS A 534 -13.13 9.84 37.85
CA HIS A 534 -14.00 10.31 36.76
C HIS A 534 -15.14 9.32 36.46
N SER A 535 -15.67 8.67 37.51
CA SER A 535 -16.69 7.61 37.47
C SER A 535 -18.02 7.95 36.77
N SER A 536 -18.23 9.21 36.40
CA SER A 536 -19.40 9.71 35.67
C SER A 536 -19.06 10.25 34.29
N SER A 537 -17.93 9.86 33.71
CA SER A 537 -17.60 10.09 32.29
C SER A 537 -18.09 8.91 31.45
N ASP A 538 -18.48 9.18 30.22
CA ASP A 538 -19.09 8.18 29.31
C ASP A 538 -18.15 6.98 29.12
N ALA A 539 -16.84 7.22 28.93
CA ALA A 539 -15.82 6.17 28.89
C ALA A 539 -15.73 5.33 30.18
N ALA A 540 -15.88 5.93 31.36
CA ALA A 540 -15.87 5.19 32.62
C ALA A 540 -17.12 4.30 32.75
N ILE A 541 -18.28 4.81 32.31
CA ILE A 541 -19.57 4.11 32.30
C ILE A 541 -19.52 2.94 31.31
N ALA A 542 -19.09 3.18 30.06
CA ALA A 542 -18.94 2.17 29.01
C ALA A 542 -18.13 0.96 29.49
N ILE A 543 -16.97 1.19 30.13
CA ILE A 543 -16.13 0.12 30.67
C ILE A 543 -16.81 -0.62 31.85
N ILE A 544 -17.58 0.08 32.68
CA ILE A 544 -18.29 -0.51 33.82
C ILE A 544 -19.45 -1.41 33.35
N ASP A 545 -20.17 -1.01 32.31
CA ASP A 545 -21.37 -1.70 31.83
C ASP A 545 -21.08 -2.83 30.81
N GLY A 546 -19.82 -2.98 30.37
CA GLY A 546 -19.36 -4.16 29.61
C GLY A 546 -18.73 -3.86 28.24
N GLY A 547 -18.57 -2.58 27.92
CA GLY A 547 -17.77 -2.06 26.81
C GLY A 547 -16.27 -2.36 26.94
N TYR A 548 -15.50 -1.81 25.99
CA TYR A 548 -14.05 -1.99 25.94
C TYR A 548 -13.35 -0.79 25.31
N LEU A 549 -12.05 -0.69 25.57
CA LEU A 549 -11.14 0.21 24.88
C LEU A 549 -10.68 -0.48 23.60
N TRP A 550 -11.06 0.07 22.45
CA TRP A 550 -10.63 -0.43 21.14
C TRP A 550 -9.34 0.23 20.66
N GLN A 551 -8.92 1.33 21.29
CA GLN A 551 -7.63 1.96 21.03
C GLN A 551 -7.11 2.63 22.30
N SER A 552 -5.81 2.57 22.54
CA SER A 552 -5.18 3.34 23.62
C SER A 552 -3.72 3.64 23.27
N TYR A 553 -3.36 4.92 23.18
CA TYR A 553 -1.99 5.40 22.98
C TYR A 553 -1.48 6.13 24.22
N TRP A 554 -0.29 5.77 24.67
CA TRP A 554 0.47 6.47 25.69
C TRP A 554 1.45 7.46 25.05
N GLU A 555 1.60 8.61 25.67
CA GLU A 555 2.64 9.59 25.35
C GLU A 555 3.14 10.28 26.63
N HIS A 556 4.37 10.81 26.61
CA HIS A 556 4.83 11.77 27.61
C HIS A 556 5.31 13.06 26.94
N PRO A 557 4.43 14.05 26.72
CA PRO A 557 4.81 15.34 26.17
C PRO A 557 5.83 16.07 27.06
N ASP A 558 6.81 16.74 26.45
CA ASP A 558 7.89 17.44 27.16
C ASP A 558 7.44 18.70 27.91
N ASP A 559 6.28 19.26 27.54
CA ASP A 559 5.64 20.39 28.22
C ASP A 559 4.78 19.95 29.43
N SER A 560 4.50 18.66 29.55
CA SER A 560 3.66 18.09 30.61
C SER A 560 4.48 17.51 31.77
N SER A 561 4.01 17.72 33.00
CA SER A 561 4.60 17.08 34.19
C SER A 561 4.14 15.63 34.42
N ASN A 562 3.17 15.17 33.63
CA ASN A 562 2.52 13.86 33.74
C ASN A 562 2.39 13.24 32.32
N PRO A 563 2.60 11.92 32.14
CA PRO A 563 2.22 11.24 30.92
C PRO A 563 0.70 11.31 30.68
N GLN A 564 0.30 11.05 29.43
CA GLN A 564 -1.09 11.04 28.97
C GLN A 564 -1.42 9.72 28.28
N TRP A 565 -2.68 9.32 28.39
CA TRP A 565 -3.28 8.26 27.58
C TRP A 565 -4.40 8.84 26.72
N ASN A 566 -4.27 8.80 25.40
CA ASN A 566 -5.40 8.96 24.49
C ASN A 566 -6.10 7.60 24.37
N ILE A 567 -7.39 7.54 24.71
CA ILE A 567 -8.17 6.32 24.89
C ILE A 567 -9.45 6.44 24.06
N SER A 568 -9.71 5.47 23.18
CA SER A 568 -10.96 5.36 22.44
C SER A 568 -11.74 4.13 22.90
N TRP A 569 -13.05 4.29 23.09
CA TRP A 569 -13.93 3.34 23.78
C TRP A 569 -15.21 3.07 22.97
N VAL A 570 -15.86 1.94 23.25
CA VAL A 570 -17.20 1.58 22.75
C VAL A 570 -17.98 0.86 23.85
N ASP A 571 -19.28 1.18 24.00
CA ASP A 571 -20.21 0.57 24.95
C ASP A 571 -21.12 -0.49 24.30
N PRO A 572 -21.87 -1.30 25.08
CA PRO A 572 -22.73 -2.35 24.52
C PRO A 572 -24.01 -1.88 23.80
N ASP A 573 -24.25 -0.56 23.68
CA ASP A 573 -25.36 0.07 22.96
C ASP A 573 -24.86 0.82 21.70
N ASP A 574 -23.67 0.45 21.20
CA ASP A 574 -22.96 1.00 20.02
C ASP A 574 -22.67 2.52 20.09
N ASN A 575 -22.59 3.08 21.31
CA ASN A 575 -22.03 4.42 21.51
C ASN A 575 -20.51 4.30 21.68
N SER A 576 -19.78 5.22 21.05
CA SER A 576 -18.32 5.27 21.12
C SER A 576 -17.83 6.71 21.23
N GLY A 577 -16.57 6.86 21.61
CA GLY A 577 -15.94 8.16 21.77
C GLY A 577 -14.46 8.01 22.13
N TRP A 578 -13.86 9.12 22.52
CA TRP A 578 -12.47 9.17 22.93
C TRP A 578 -12.24 10.19 24.06
N LEU A 579 -11.15 10.01 24.81
CA LEU A 579 -10.66 10.99 25.78
C LEU A 579 -9.14 10.94 25.91
N THR A 580 -8.55 12.06 26.35
CA THR A 580 -7.16 12.10 26.78
C THR A 580 -7.11 12.23 28.30
N LEU A 581 -6.42 11.30 28.96
CA LEU A 581 -6.28 11.21 30.41
C LEU A 581 -4.82 11.45 30.83
N SER A 582 -4.53 12.64 31.37
CA SER A 582 -3.23 12.94 31.97
C SER A 582 -3.20 12.51 33.44
N GLY A 583 -2.16 11.81 33.89
CA GLY A 583 -2.09 11.31 35.26
C GLY A 583 -0.76 10.69 35.66
N ASN A 584 -0.67 10.27 36.93
CA ASN A 584 0.54 9.64 37.49
C ASN A 584 0.26 8.54 38.54
N SER A 585 -1.01 8.27 38.87
CA SER A 585 -1.41 7.33 39.92
C SER A 585 -2.89 6.94 39.78
N THR A 586 -3.34 5.93 40.54
CA THR A 586 -4.74 5.43 40.56
C THR A 586 -5.76 6.42 41.16
N SER A 587 -5.34 7.66 41.48
CA SER A 587 -6.20 8.70 42.03
C SER A 587 -5.94 10.12 41.51
N ASP A 588 -4.71 10.46 41.09
CA ASP A 588 -4.37 11.77 40.50
C ASP A 588 -4.25 11.65 38.97
N CYS A 589 -5.40 11.87 38.31
CA CYS A 589 -5.53 11.97 36.86
C CYS A 589 -6.65 12.97 36.51
N LYS A 590 -6.59 13.52 35.30
CA LYS A 590 -7.52 14.52 34.75
C LYS A 590 -7.80 14.21 33.29
N ILE A 591 -9.06 14.21 32.91
CA ILE A 591 -9.46 14.28 31.50
C ILE A 591 -9.06 15.69 31.01
N THR A 592 -8.24 15.75 29.96
CA THR A 592 -7.76 17.00 29.34
C THR A 592 -8.61 17.39 28.14
N SER A 593 -9.06 16.40 27.38
CA SER A 593 -10.02 16.51 26.27
C SER A 593 -10.85 15.22 26.18
N SER A 594 -12.04 15.30 25.58
CA SER A 594 -12.94 14.17 25.31
C SER A 594 -14.02 14.58 24.33
N ASP A 595 -14.40 13.69 23.42
CA ASP A 595 -15.59 13.84 22.58
C ASP A 595 -16.22 12.49 22.24
N ASN A 596 -17.46 12.51 21.75
CA ASN A 596 -18.21 11.31 21.38
C ASN A 596 -18.38 11.21 19.87
N ASN A 597 -18.26 9.99 19.34
CA ASN A 597 -18.36 9.69 17.91
C ASN A 597 -19.82 9.74 17.43
N ALA A 598 -20.06 9.59 16.13
CA ALA A 598 -21.41 9.32 15.65
C ALA A 598 -21.90 7.95 16.14
N ASN A 599 -23.19 7.85 16.50
CA ASN A 599 -23.78 6.58 16.93
C ASN A 599 -23.78 5.57 15.76
N GLY A 600 -23.23 4.38 15.99
CA GLY A 600 -23.00 3.37 14.95
C GLY A 600 -21.73 3.56 14.10
N GLU A 601 -20.82 4.48 14.46
CA GLU A 601 -19.52 4.65 13.78
C GLU A 601 -18.49 3.58 14.16
N ILE A 602 -18.54 3.10 15.41
CA ILE A 602 -17.77 1.96 15.91
C ILE A 602 -18.76 1.00 16.58
N ILE A 603 -18.75 -0.27 16.19
CA ILE A 603 -19.71 -1.29 16.63
C ILE A 603 -19.09 -2.19 17.72
N TRP A 604 -19.89 -2.58 18.71
CA TRP A 604 -19.50 -3.43 19.81
C TRP A 604 -19.47 -4.90 19.38
N ASN A 605 -18.30 -5.43 19.02
CA ASN A 605 -18.09 -6.86 18.79
C ASN A 605 -17.11 -7.45 19.82
N ARG A 606 -17.60 -7.65 21.04
CA ARG A 606 -16.83 -8.28 22.13
C ARG A 606 -16.50 -9.76 21.87
N ALA A 607 -17.15 -10.41 20.91
CA ALA A 607 -16.88 -11.80 20.55
C ALA A 607 -15.65 -11.95 19.65
N ALA A 608 -15.39 -10.95 18.79
CA ALA A 608 -14.25 -10.91 17.88
C ALA A 608 -12.92 -10.48 18.52
N ILE A 609 -12.87 -10.14 19.82
CA ILE A 609 -11.63 -9.70 20.49
C ILE A 609 -10.70 -10.90 20.73
N PRO A 610 -9.47 -10.91 20.18
CA PRO A 610 -8.51 -11.99 20.35
C PRO A 610 -7.89 -11.96 21.75
N ASP A 611 -7.31 -13.08 22.18
CA ASP A 611 -6.47 -13.13 23.37
C ASP A 611 -5.03 -12.80 22.95
N THR A 612 -4.41 -11.77 23.52
CA THR A 612 -3.13 -11.22 23.07
C THR A 612 -2.04 -11.34 24.13
N PRO A 613 -0.75 -11.42 23.78
CA PRO A 613 0.35 -11.07 24.68
C PRO A 613 0.17 -9.70 25.37
N THR A 614 0.95 -9.46 26.41
CA THR A 614 1.00 -8.15 27.09
C THR A 614 1.79 -7.14 26.28
N MET A 615 1.45 -5.86 26.42
CA MET A 615 2.19 -4.78 25.79
C MET A 615 3.66 -4.78 26.24
N ASP A 616 3.94 -4.99 27.54
CA ASP A 616 5.29 -5.18 28.08
C ASP A 616 6.15 -6.19 27.29
N LEU A 617 5.56 -7.34 26.91
CA LEU A 617 6.27 -8.39 26.17
C LEU A 617 6.59 -7.97 24.74
N LEU A 618 5.66 -7.29 24.07
CA LEU A 618 5.87 -6.78 22.71
C LEU A 618 6.88 -5.61 22.70
N GLU A 619 6.80 -4.71 23.67
CA GLU A 619 7.73 -3.58 23.83
C GLU A 619 9.16 -4.06 24.07
N GLN A 620 9.36 -5.10 24.90
CA GLN A 620 10.66 -5.73 25.10
C GLN A 620 11.22 -6.43 23.85
N ARG A 621 10.36 -6.81 22.89
CA ARG A 621 10.79 -7.34 21.57
C ARG A 621 11.22 -6.20 20.65
N ILE A 622 10.47 -5.10 20.60
CA ILE A 622 10.79 -3.95 19.73
C ILE A 622 12.06 -3.23 20.23
N LEU A 623 12.22 -3.07 21.56
CA LEU A 623 13.41 -2.50 22.20
C LEU A 623 14.63 -3.47 22.24
N ASN A 624 14.65 -4.51 21.40
CA ASN A 624 15.79 -5.40 21.25
C ASN A 624 16.59 -5.06 19.98
N SER A 625 17.78 -4.48 20.17
CA SER A 625 18.71 -4.10 19.09
C SER A 625 19.10 -5.25 18.16
N ASP A 626 19.07 -6.51 18.64
CA ASP A 626 19.49 -7.66 17.85
C ASP A 626 18.38 -8.11 16.86
N ARG A 627 17.13 -7.68 17.08
CA ARG A 627 15.97 -7.96 16.20
C ARG A 627 15.80 -6.89 15.13
N TYR A 628 15.80 -5.63 15.55
CA TYR A 628 15.51 -4.47 14.70
C TYR A 628 16.66 -3.45 14.81
N PRO A 629 17.88 -3.80 14.35
CA PRO A 629 19.09 -2.98 14.54
C PRO A 629 19.01 -1.61 13.88
N ASP A 630 18.19 -1.48 12.83
CA ASP A 630 18.02 -0.27 12.05
C ASP A 630 16.94 0.66 12.67
N LEU A 631 15.89 0.09 13.27
CA LEU A 631 14.82 0.83 13.96
C LEU A 631 15.23 1.27 15.37
N TYR A 632 15.91 0.39 16.13
CA TYR A 632 16.26 0.60 17.55
C TYR A 632 16.93 1.96 17.86
N PRO A 633 17.87 2.48 17.03
CA PRO A 633 18.49 3.80 17.23
C PRO A 633 17.50 4.97 17.19
N LEU A 634 16.39 4.85 16.45
CA LEU A 634 15.39 5.91 16.30
C LEU A 634 14.51 6.02 17.56
N ILE A 635 14.23 4.88 18.20
CA ILE A 635 13.21 4.71 19.24
C ILE A 635 13.73 4.58 20.68
N SER A 636 15.05 4.43 20.91
CA SER A 636 15.61 4.09 22.23
C SER A 636 16.60 5.10 22.81
N SER A 637 16.42 5.44 24.09
CA SER A 637 17.24 6.38 24.86
C SER A 637 18.57 5.81 25.42
N ASN A 638 18.96 4.59 25.00
CA ASN A 638 19.94 3.69 25.63
C ASN A 638 19.43 3.01 26.92
N GLN A 639 19.76 1.71 27.08
CA GLN A 639 19.32 0.79 28.16
C GLN A 639 17.94 0.12 27.96
N ASN A 640 17.57 -0.19 26.71
CA ASN A 640 16.32 -0.89 26.36
C ASN A 640 15.09 -0.15 26.93
N SER A 641 15.13 1.17 26.88
CA SER A 641 14.04 2.08 27.23
C SER A 641 13.69 2.94 26.02
N TRP A 642 12.41 3.29 25.89
CA TRP A 642 11.95 4.23 24.88
C TRP A 642 12.63 5.59 25.00
N ASP A 643 12.75 6.30 23.89
CA ASP A 643 13.24 7.68 23.86
C ASP A 643 12.14 8.70 24.25
N SER A 644 12.56 9.92 24.58
CA SER A 644 11.65 11.07 24.73
C SER A 644 10.82 11.28 23.46
N GLY A 645 9.57 11.73 23.62
CA GLY A 645 8.65 11.97 22.50
C GLY A 645 8.04 10.72 21.84
N ILE A 646 8.34 9.49 22.33
CA ILE A 646 7.63 8.30 21.87
C ILE A 646 6.12 8.43 22.15
N LYS A 647 5.32 7.95 21.20
CA LYS A 647 3.92 7.58 21.37
C LYS A 647 3.81 6.09 21.08
N ILE A 648 3.16 5.33 21.95
CA ILE A 648 3.01 3.87 21.76
C ILE A 648 1.72 3.35 22.37
N GLY A 649 1.10 2.40 21.67
CA GLY A 649 -0.15 1.81 22.10
C GLY A 649 -0.66 0.76 21.13
N TYR A 650 -1.94 0.42 21.23
CA TYR A 650 -2.58 -0.57 20.37
C TYR A 650 -3.87 -0.02 19.76
N ARG A 651 -4.27 -0.64 18.65
CA ARG A 651 -5.59 -0.54 18.04
C ARG A 651 -6.14 -1.95 17.80
N LEU A 652 -7.38 -2.16 18.20
CA LEU A 652 -8.21 -3.31 17.89
C LEU A 652 -9.10 -2.96 16.70
N SER A 653 -9.08 -3.81 15.67
CA SER A 653 -9.98 -3.75 14.52
C SER A 653 -10.92 -4.95 14.59
N VAL A 654 -12.20 -4.72 14.86
CA VAL A 654 -13.25 -5.74 14.78
C VAL A 654 -14.08 -5.53 13.50
N SER A 655 -14.51 -6.63 12.91
CA SER A 655 -15.51 -6.64 11.83
C SER A 655 -16.93 -6.80 12.39
N ASP A 656 -17.90 -6.40 11.57
CA ASP A 656 -19.30 -6.79 11.75
C ASP A 656 -19.50 -8.29 11.48
N ASP A 657 -20.51 -8.89 12.11
CA ASP A 657 -21.07 -10.21 11.76
C ASP A 657 -21.69 -10.25 10.32
N ASN A 658 -21.54 -9.20 9.53
CA ASN A 658 -21.92 -9.16 8.10
C ASN A 658 -20.83 -9.82 7.25
N GLU A 659 -21.19 -10.93 6.58
CA GLU A 659 -20.34 -11.91 5.86
C GLU A 659 -19.50 -11.37 4.65
N LEU A 660 -19.24 -10.06 4.57
CA LEU A 660 -18.56 -9.41 3.45
C LEU A 660 -17.05 -9.22 3.68
N LEU A 661 -16.62 -8.86 4.90
CA LEU A 661 -15.20 -8.68 5.23
C LEU A 661 -14.45 -10.03 5.30
N SER A 662 -15.16 -11.12 5.60
CA SER A 662 -14.69 -12.51 5.49
C SER A 662 -14.50 -13.02 4.04
N SER A 663 -14.46 -12.12 3.05
CA SER A 663 -14.19 -12.46 1.63
C SER A 663 -12.82 -11.97 1.12
N ILE A 664 -12.09 -11.22 1.95
CA ILE A 664 -10.65 -10.95 1.79
C ILE A 664 -9.91 -12.18 2.36
N PRO A 665 -8.79 -12.65 1.77
CA PRO A 665 -8.03 -13.80 2.29
C PRO A 665 -7.25 -13.52 3.59
N VAL A 666 -7.34 -12.29 4.13
CA VAL A 666 -6.97 -11.97 5.52
C VAL A 666 -8.18 -12.30 6.40
N ASN A 667 -7.96 -13.03 7.51
CA ASN A 667 -9.02 -13.62 8.34
C ASN A 667 -9.77 -12.61 9.24
N LEU A 668 -10.26 -11.52 8.65
CA LEU A 668 -10.87 -10.36 9.33
C LEU A 668 -12.18 -10.66 10.08
N GLY A 669 -12.76 -11.86 9.94
CA GLY A 669 -13.90 -12.32 10.72
C GLY A 669 -13.56 -12.65 12.18
N GLU A 670 -12.26 -12.84 12.47
CA GLU A 670 -11.70 -12.83 13.81
C GLU A 670 -10.97 -11.48 13.95
N GLY A 671 -11.27 -10.71 15.00
CA GLY A 671 -10.79 -9.33 15.13
C GLY A 671 -9.29 -9.28 15.38
N GLN A 672 -8.61 -8.28 14.80
CA GLN A 672 -7.16 -8.17 14.83
C GLN A 672 -6.71 -7.08 15.81
N VAL A 673 -5.62 -7.33 16.54
CA VAL A 673 -4.94 -6.31 17.35
C VAL A 673 -3.59 -5.96 16.73
N SER A 674 -3.33 -4.67 16.56
CA SER A 674 -2.03 -4.15 16.12
C SER A 674 -1.43 -3.21 17.16
N LEU A 675 -0.17 -3.42 17.50
CA LEU A 675 0.65 -2.50 18.29
C LEU A 675 1.27 -1.47 17.35
N ILE A 676 1.10 -0.19 17.68
CA ILE A 676 1.54 0.96 16.89
C ILE A 676 2.42 1.85 17.77
N GLY A 677 3.53 2.32 17.22
CA GLY A 677 4.29 3.40 17.84
C GLY A 677 4.77 4.43 16.83
N SER A 678 5.00 5.65 17.31
CA SER A 678 5.54 6.75 16.52
C SER A 678 6.38 7.70 17.36
N LYS A 679 7.32 8.39 16.73
CA LYS A 679 8.19 9.39 17.35
C LYS A 679 8.51 10.48 16.34
N ASN A 680 8.22 11.73 16.70
CA ASN A 680 8.57 12.89 15.89
C ASN A 680 9.54 13.77 16.69
N TRP A 681 10.64 14.22 16.09
CA TRP A 681 11.64 15.07 16.73
C TRP A 681 12.31 16.02 15.73
N GLU A 682 12.92 17.11 16.22
CA GLU A 682 13.76 18.01 15.42
C GLU A 682 15.23 17.77 15.78
N GLU A 683 16.09 17.51 14.80
CA GLU A 683 17.55 17.47 15.00
C GLU A 683 18.25 18.38 14.00
N ALA A 684 19.13 19.27 14.51
CA ALA A 684 19.88 20.27 13.75
C ALA A 684 19.08 21.24 12.84
N GLY A 685 17.74 21.18 12.85
CA GLY A 685 16.83 21.94 12.00
C GLY A 685 16.05 21.10 10.98
N THR A 686 16.31 19.80 10.92
CA THR A 686 15.54 18.80 10.14
C THR A 686 14.49 18.14 11.03
N ASN A 687 13.29 17.92 10.50
CA ASN A 687 12.22 17.21 11.19
C ASN A 687 12.33 15.72 10.85
N HIS A 688 12.36 14.86 11.87
CA HIS A 688 12.34 13.42 11.70
C HIS A 688 11.02 12.86 12.24
N SER A 689 10.41 11.94 11.51
CA SER A 689 9.20 11.23 11.93
C SER A 689 9.36 9.73 11.69
N ASN A 690 9.34 8.93 12.74
CA ASN A 690 9.41 7.47 12.69
C ASN A 690 8.09 6.85 13.14
N TYR A 691 7.67 5.78 12.47
CA TYR A 691 6.47 5.00 12.78
C TYR A 691 6.77 3.51 12.64
N PHE A 692 6.15 2.66 13.46
CA PHE A 692 6.21 1.20 13.35
C PHE A 692 4.89 0.53 13.69
N LEU A 693 4.65 -0.63 13.06
CA LEU A 693 3.46 -1.45 13.21
C LEU A 693 3.85 -2.91 13.45
N MET A 694 3.33 -3.50 14.52
CA MET A 694 3.54 -4.89 14.90
C MET A 694 2.19 -5.59 15.10
N ASN A 695 2.04 -6.81 14.63
CA ASN A 695 0.91 -7.67 14.95
C ASN A 695 0.91 -7.93 16.48
N GLY A 696 -0.16 -7.54 17.15
CA GLY A 696 -0.31 -7.59 18.61
C GLY A 696 -0.56 -8.97 19.18
N GLU A 697 -0.85 -9.96 18.33
CA GLU A 697 -1.07 -11.37 18.68
C GLU A 697 0.21 -12.18 18.47
N THR A 698 0.79 -12.12 17.26
CA THR A 698 1.99 -12.90 16.88
C THR A 698 3.32 -12.22 17.25
N GLY A 699 3.32 -10.94 17.62
CA GLY A 699 4.53 -10.19 17.97
C GLY A 699 5.52 -10.06 16.82
N GLU A 700 4.98 -9.93 15.60
CA GLU A 700 5.67 -9.81 14.31
C GLU A 700 5.61 -8.37 13.81
N MET A 701 6.77 -7.78 13.50
CA MET A 701 6.87 -6.48 12.86
C MET A 701 6.34 -6.59 11.42
N LEU A 702 5.34 -5.79 11.08
CA LEU A 702 4.71 -5.77 9.76
C LEU A 702 5.46 -4.76 8.87
N ALA A 703 5.59 -3.53 9.36
CA ALA A 703 6.40 -2.49 8.74
C ALA A 703 6.88 -1.45 9.75
N TRP A 704 7.93 -0.72 9.38
CA TRP A 704 8.28 0.57 9.96
C TRP A 704 8.83 1.51 8.89
N TYR A 705 8.71 2.82 9.13
CA TYR A 705 9.32 3.83 8.26
C TYR A 705 9.92 4.98 9.05
N HIS A 706 10.86 5.69 8.43
CA HIS A 706 11.52 6.88 8.95
C HIS A 706 11.59 7.92 7.83
N LEU A 707 10.96 9.07 8.08
CA LEU A 707 10.93 10.25 7.23
C LEU A 707 11.84 11.32 7.84
N GLU A 708 12.62 12.02 6.99
CA GLU A 708 13.43 13.20 7.35
C GLU A 708 13.12 14.34 6.39
N ASN A 709 12.87 15.55 6.92
CA ASN A 709 12.54 16.77 6.18
C ASN A 709 12.94 18.03 6.99
#